data_AF-A0A1G9P8F4-F1
#
_entry.id   AF-A0A1G9P8F4-F1
#
_cell.length_a   1.000
_cell.length_b   1.000
_cell.length_c   1.000
_cell.angle_alpha   90.00
_cell.angle_beta   90.00
_cell.angle_gamma   90.00
#
_symmetry.space_group_name_H-M   'P 1'
#
loop_
_entity.id
_entity.type
_entity.pdbx_description
1 polymer ?
#
loop_
_entity_poly.entity_id
_entity_poly.type
_entity_poly.pdbx_seq_one_letter_code
_entity_poly.pdbx_strand_id
1 'polypeptide(L)'
;MGPIETVRERCRKCYSCVRNCPVKAIKVGPEWAEVIHARCIGCGKCLKVCSQQAKVIANCIEGTRRILGEGQNVIAVLGCSYPAFFNDLRPGQLVSGLKKLGFAEVHEGSTGVELIAATYQDLILAPNSAPLISSHCPTIVDLIERHYPQLLRNLMPVVSPMVAIGRFLKERGGPQTRVIYISSCIAGKFEVASEEVAGAIDLVLTYRELSQMFRDQSLDLTRLSDAPFAGRKPDKGRLFPLSGGPFQAFDVRNDFLNPDFISTGGAESCLELIRDLAARRITPRWVDIRFCEGGCIGGPGKNNRLTTFAKRNLVINSYQTQDLPYDSQALYQHEQPLPQLQRRFSNKLKRLEPPNGESVRSILQATNKFVEQDEFDCGACGYPTCREYAVAVYQGLADTEMCLPFSIKRLEEDRVSLTQKYELAQRALAQEYGDPAIIGKDPRTLDVLKLIRQVGPTPTTVLIRGESGTGKELTARAIHEHSSRADKPLVTVNCTTLTDSLLESELFGHKKGSFTGAIADKKGLFEAANGGTIFLDEIGDITPKLQAELLRVLDSGELKPVGGTLPHKVDVRLIAATNRNLEDGVREGWFREDLFYRLNVFTITMPPLRSRRESLPQLVHHFLAAASKRLNKPIRGIEDRAIAALMRYHWPGNIRELQNIIERGSVLTQDNVIRIENLPSIFSQLALEGDDNGNNAENSFRGQREKHLEQVEKSLIRKYLEEARGNVSLAARKANIPRRTFYRILARHGLKGNEFKTSAAP
;
A
#
# COMPACT_ATOMS: atom_id res chain seq x y z
N MET A 1 28.15 -24.20 7.43
CA MET A 1 27.47 -22.89 7.39
C MET A 1 28.26 -21.96 6.49
N GLY A 2 27.60 -21.13 5.68
CA GLY A 2 28.32 -20.10 4.94
C GLY A 2 28.40 -18.78 5.72
N PRO A 3 29.27 -17.85 5.35
CA PRO A 3 29.63 -16.69 6.16
C PRO A 3 28.59 -15.57 6.22
N ILE A 4 27.43 -15.74 5.58
CA ILE A 4 26.29 -14.83 5.69
C ILE A 4 25.06 -15.64 6.03
N GLU A 5 24.54 -15.46 7.24
CA GLU A 5 23.39 -16.18 7.77
C GLU A 5 22.13 -15.32 7.76
N THR A 6 20.98 -15.97 7.89
CA THR A 6 19.68 -15.29 8.01
C THR A 6 19.10 -15.60 9.38
N VAL A 7 18.97 -14.58 10.22
CA VAL A 7 18.18 -14.63 11.45
C VAL A 7 16.71 -14.60 11.05
N ARG A 8 16.06 -15.76 11.07
CA ARG A 8 14.75 -15.98 10.45
C ARG A 8 13.67 -15.12 11.10
N GLU A 9 13.75 -14.97 12.42
CA GLU A 9 12.81 -14.22 13.26
C GLU A 9 12.79 -12.72 12.93
N ARG A 10 13.88 -12.20 12.36
CA ARG A 10 14.00 -10.80 11.94
C ARG A 10 13.55 -10.58 10.50
N CYS A 11 13.46 -11.62 9.68
CA CYS A 11 13.14 -11.45 8.26
C CYS A 11 11.65 -11.13 8.07
N ARG A 12 11.34 -10.03 7.38
CA ARG A 12 9.96 -9.63 7.05
C ARG A 12 9.66 -9.65 5.55
N LYS A 13 10.43 -10.43 4.78
CA LYS A 13 10.32 -10.54 3.31
C LYS A 13 10.17 -9.20 2.55
N CYS A 14 10.83 -8.12 2.98
CA CYS A 14 10.81 -6.84 2.23
C CYS A 14 11.52 -6.89 0.86
N TYR A 15 12.07 -8.04 0.47
CA TYR A 15 12.78 -8.34 -0.78
C TYR A 15 14.00 -7.47 -1.12
N SER A 16 14.38 -6.50 -0.27
CA SER A 16 15.53 -5.62 -0.52
C SER A 16 16.83 -6.38 -0.82
N CYS A 17 17.11 -7.44 -0.06
CA CYS A 17 18.30 -8.28 -0.29
C CYS A 17 18.23 -9.09 -1.59
N VAL A 18 17.03 -9.47 -2.05
CA VAL A 18 16.80 -10.21 -3.29
C VAL A 18 17.04 -9.29 -4.49
N ARG A 19 16.40 -8.11 -4.49
CA ARG A 19 16.52 -7.09 -5.54
C ARG A 19 17.98 -6.68 -5.77
N ASN A 20 18.70 -6.45 -4.68
CA ASN A 20 20.07 -5.91 -4.70
C ASN A 20 21.17 -6.99 -4.76
N CYS A 21 20.83 -8.28 -4.81
CA CYS A 21 21.87 -9.31 -4.95
C CYS A 21 22.43 -9.29 -6.38
N PRO A 22 23.73 -9.01 -6.60
CA PRO A 22 24.31 -8.87 -7.93
C PRO A 22 24.30 -10.19 -8.74
N VAL A 23 24.31 -11.32 -8.04
CA VAL A 23 24.40 -12.67 -8.64
C VAL A 23 23.16 -13.53 -8.37
N LYS A 24 22.07 -12.89 -7.89
CA LYS A 24 20.80 -13.55 -7.55
C LYS A 24 21.00 -14.84 -6.73
N ALA A 25 21.74 -14.71 -5.64
CA ALA A 25 22.08 -15.80 -4.71
C ALA A 25 21.21 -15.78 -3.44
N ILE A 26 20.01 -15.24 -3.51
CA ILE A 26 19.04 -15.24 -2.41
C ILE A 26 17.83 -16.03 -2.88
N LYS A 27 17.46 -17.08 -2.13
CA LYS A 27 16.23 -17.85 -2.33
C LYS A 27 15.10 -17.15 -1.57
N VAL A 28 13.92 -17.07 -2.17
CA VAL A 28 12.72 -16.59 -1.49
C VAL A 28 11.91 -17.79 -1.04
N GLY A 29 11.77 -17.94 0.28
CA GLY A 29 10.89 -18.93 0.88
C GLY A 29 9.51 -18.36 1.24
N PRO A 30 8.62 -19.18 1.80
CA PRO A 30 7.29 -18.74 2.23
C PRO A 30 7.35 -17.62 3.27
N GLU A 31 8.20 -17.78 4.30
CA GLU A 31 8.27 -16.86 5.45
C GLU A 31 9.52 -15.98 5.50
N TRP A 32 10.66 -16.42 4.93
CA TRP A 32 11.89 -15.65 4.90
C TRP A 32 12.66 -15.81 3.59
N ALA A 33 13.59 -14.89 3.33
CA ALA A 33 14.53 -15.00 2.23
C ALA A 33 15.88 -15.50 2.76
N GLU A 34 16.53 -16.46 2.10
CA GLU A 34 17.73 -17.17 2.57
C GLU A 34 18.89 -17.08 1.57
N VAL A 35 20.14 -17.08 2.05
CA VAL A 35 21.31 -17.01 1.15
C VAL A 35 21.60 -18.40 0.58
N ILE A 36 21.70 -18.50 -0.74
CA ILE A 36 22.14 -19.73 -1.42
C ILE A 36 23.66 -19.74 -1.42
N HIS A 37 24.26 -20.38 -0.42
CA HIS A 37 25.72 -20.37 -0.24
C HIS A 37 26.51 -20.88 -1.44
N ALA A 38 25.97 -21.82 -2.21
CA ALA A 38 26.63 -22.33 -3.42
C ALA A 38 26.73 -21.27 -4.55
N ARG A 39 25.85 -20.26 -4.56
CA ARG A 39 25.84 -19.16 -5.56
C ARG A 39 26.42 -17.86 -5.00
N CYS A 40 26.46 -17.70 -3.69
CA CYS A 40 26.93 -16.48 -3.04
C CYS A 40 28.41 -16.22 -3.32
N ILE A 41 28.77 -14.96 -3.55
CA ILE A 41 30.15 -14.49 -3.77
C ILE A 41 30.73 -13.71 -2.59
N GLY A 42 30.03 -13.67 -1.45
CA GLY A 42 30.52 -12.98 -0.24
C GLY A 42 30.64 -11.45 -0.32
N CYS A 43 30.02 -10.81 -1.30
CA CYS A 43 30.08 -9.34 -1.46
C CYS A 43 29.42 -8.54 -0.33
N GLY A 44 28.56 -9.17 0.48
CA GLY A 44 27.89 -8.55 1.63
C GLY A 44 26.87 -7.46 1.31
N LYS A 45 26.48 -7.24 0.04
CA LYS A 45 25.47 -6.23 -0.33
C LYS A 45 24.12 -6.50 0.38
N CYS A 46 23.74 -7.76 0.53
CA CYS A 46 22.54 -8.18 1.25
C CYS A 46 22.53 -7.75 2.73
N LEU A 47 23.71 -7.64 3.38
CA LEU A 47 23.84 -7.10 4.74
C LEU A 47 23.61 -5.59 4.76
N LYS A 48 24.19 -4.87 3.80
CA LYS A 48 24.08 -3.40 3.70
C LYS A 48 22.64 -2.92 3.46
N VAL A 49 21.86 -3.66 2.67
CA VAL A 49 20.49 -3.26 2.28
C VAL A 49 19.39 -3.86 3.17
N CYS A 50 19.73 -4.75 4.11
CA CYS A 50 18.76 -5.39 4.99
C CYS A 50 18.39 -4.46 6.15
N SER A 51 17.30 -3.71 5.99
CA SER A 51 16.77 -2.81 7.02
C SER A 51 16.41 -3.53 8.32
N GLN A 52 16.00 -4.80 8.23
CA GLN A 52 15.61 -5.61 9.39
C GLN A 52 16.80 -6.22 10.14
N GLN A 53 18.04 -6.04 9.64
CA GLN A 53 19.23 -6.69 10.20
C GLN A 53 19.10 -8.23 10.34
N ALA A 54 18.30 -8.83 9.44
CA ALA A 54 18.07 -10.26 9.38
C ALA A 54 19.24 -10.98 8.68
N LYS A 55 19.90 -10.32 7.74
CA LYS A 55 21.16 -10.83 7.16
C LYS A 55 22.28 -10.45 8.12
N VAL A 56 23.02 -11.43 8.60
CA VAL A 56 24.14 -11.24 9.54
C VAL A 56 25.38 -11.97 9.03
N ILE A 57 26.55 -11.51 9.46
CA ILE A 57 27.80 -12.22 9.21
C ILE A 57 27.82 -13.40 10.18
N ALA A 58 28.20 -14.59 9.70
CA ALA A 58 28.37 -15.75 10.58
C ALA A 58 29.35 -15.38 11.69
N ASN A 59 28.93 -15.54 12.94
CA ASN A 59 29.67 -15.06 14.10
C ASN A 59 30.87 -15.96 14.36
N CYS A 60 32.07 -15.37 14.34
CA CYS A 60 33.31 -16.07 14.66
C CYS A 60 33.94 -15.65 16.00
N ILE A 61 33.27 -14.81 16.80
CA ILE A 61 33.77 -14.31 18.09
C ILE A 61 34.04 -15.47 19.06
N GLU A 62 33.08 -16.38 19.22
CA GLU A 62 33.25 -17.54 20.13
C GLU A 62 34.36 -18.48 19.68
N GLY A 63 34.54 -18.66 18.37
CA GLY A 63 35.66 -19.42 17.81
C GLY A 63 37.00 -18.76 18.14
N THR A 64 37.09 -17.44 17.98
CA THR A 64 38.28 -16.67 18.36
C THR A 64 38.59 -16.80 19.86
N ARG A 65 37.57 -16.64 20.73
CA ARG A 65 37.72 -16.76 22.19
C ARG A 65 38.24 -18.14 22.59
N ARG A 66 37.72 -19.19 21.95
CA ARG A 66 38.18 -20.57 22.18
C ARG A 66 39.66 -20.74 21.82
N ILE A 67 40.06 -20.31 20.62
CA ILE A 67 41.46 -20.40 20.16
C ILE A 67 42.40 -19.62 21.10
N LEU A 68 41.99 -18.44 21.56
CA LEU A 68 42.75 -17.64 22.52
C LEU A 68 42.86 -18.31 23.91
N GLY A 69 41.83 -19.05 24.33
CA GLY A 69 41.80 -19.75 25.62
C GLY A 69 42.60 -21.07 25.66
N GLU A 70 42.96 -21.65 24.51
CA GLU A 70 43.67 -22.94 24.41
C GLU A 70 45.17 -22.86 24.77
N GLY A 71 45.68 -21.69 25.19
CA GLY A 71 47.09 -21.52 25.62
C GLY A 71 48.12 -21.63 24.49
N GLN A 72 47.67 -21.54 23.22
CA GLN A 72 48.52 -21.61 22.03
C GLN A 72 49.11 -20.25 21.65
N ASN A 73 50.17 -20.24 20.84
CA ASN A 73 50.70 -19.01 20.26
C ASN A 73 49.76 -18.50 19.15
N VAL A 74 48.86 -17.58 19.51
CA VAL A 74 47.86 -17.02 18.58
C VAL A 74 48.35 -15.67 18.03
N ILE A 75 48.54 -15.62 16.71
CA ILE A 75 48.96 -14.43 15.98
C ILE A 75 47.74 -13.75 15.36
N ALA A 76 47.58 -12.45 15.62
CA ALA A 76 46.64 -11.60 14.91
C ALA A 76 47.30 -10.99 13.67
N VAL A 77 46.60 -11.03 12.53
CA VAL A 77 47.02 -10.31 11.32
C VAL A 77 46.00 -9.24 10.98
N LEU A 78 46.39 -7.97 11.06
CA LEU A 78 45.53 -6.84 10.68
C LEU A 78 45.56 -6.62 9.17
N GLY A 79 44.42 -6.81 8.50
CA GLY A 79 44.32 -6.63 7.05
C GLY A 79 44.63 -5.20 6.61
N CYS A 80 45.05 -5.03 5.35
CA CYS A 80 45.65 -3.77 4.86
C CYS A 80 44.74 -2.53 4.99
N SER A 81 43.42 -2.71 5.12
CA SER A 81 42.45 -1.61 5.23
C SER A 81 42.19 -1.13 6.67
N TYR A 82 42.91 -1.65 7.67
CA TYR A 82 42.69 -1.29 9.08
C TYR A 82 42.79 0.21 9.38
N PRO A 83 43.70 1.02 8.76
CA PRO A 83 43.79 2.46 9.06
C PRO A 83 42.52 3.21 8.67
N ALA A 84 41.83 2.75 7.62
CA ALA A 84 40.58 3.32 7.15
C ALA A 84 39.37 2.95 8.04
N PHE A 85 39.50 1.92 8.90
CA PHE A 85 38.43 1.49 9.79
C PHE A 85 38.62 2.06 11.20
N PHE A 86 39.80 1.82 11.80
CA PHE A 86 40.21 2.29 13.13
C PHE A 86 40.93 3.64 13.02
N ASN A 87 40.22 4.63 12.48
CA ASN A 87 40.76 5.95 12.14
C ASN A 87 40.91 6.88 13.35
N ASP A 88 40.24 6.52 14.43
CA ASP A 88 40.16 7.17 15.73
C ASP A 88 41.20 6.63 16.72
N LEU A 89 42.06 5.69 16.28
CA LEU A 89 43.09 5.07 17.10
C LEU A 89 44.44 5.16 16.40
N ARG A 90 45.52 5.31 17.19
CA ARG A 90 46.86 5.08 16.66
C ARG A 90 47.06 3.58 16.44
N PRO A 91 47.74 3.13 15.37
CA PRO A 91 47.93 1.71 15.12
C PRO A 91 48.59 0.95 16.28
N GLY A 92 49.53 1.57 16.99
CA GLY A 92 50.15 0.97 18.18
C GLY A 92 49.17 0.72 19.34
N GLN A 93 48.14 1.54 19.50
CA GLN A 93 47.08 1.32 20.49
C GLN A 93 46.20 0.12 20.13
N LEU A 94 45.94 -0.06 18.83
CA LEU A 94 45.21 -1.22 18.32
C LEU A 94 46.00 -2.52 18.57
N VAL A 95 47.32 -2.49 18.37
CA VAL A 95 48.22 -3.60 18.72
C VAL A 95 48.14 -3.91 20.21
N SER A 96 48.25 -2.90 21.09
CA SER A 96 48.11 -3.08 22.54
C SER A 96 46.75 -3.67 22.94
N GLY A 97 45.67 -3.21 22.28
CA GLY A 97 44.34 -3.77 22.47
C GLY A 97 44.27 -5.25 22.12
N LEU A 98 44.82 -5.65 20.97
CA LEU A 98 44.87 -7.06 20.56
C LEU A 98 45.69 -7.90 21.53
N LYS A 99 46.83 -7.40 22.01
CA LYS A 99 47.62 -8.09 23.04
C LYS A 99 46.82 -8.29 24.34
N LYS A 100 46.04 -7.28 24.76
CA LYS A 100 45.13 -7.40 25.92
C LYS A 100 44.00 -8.41 25.70
N LEU A 101 43.54 -8.63 24.47
CA LEU A 101 42.59 -9.69 24.15
C LEU A 101 43.21 -11.10 24.25
N GLY A 102 44.53 -11.22 24.33
CA GLY A 102 45.26 -12.49 24.44
C GLY A 102 46.08 -12.89 23.21
N PHE A 103 46.18 -12.03 22.18
CA PHE A 103 47.06 -12.30 21.04
C PHE A 103 48.53 -12.11 21.43
N ALA A 104 49.39 -13.09 21.09
CA ALA A 104 50.81 -13.03 21.40
C ALA A 104 51.54 -12.02 20.50
N GLU A 105 51.23 -12.05 19.20
CA GLU A 105 51.82 -11.19 18.19
C GLU A 105 50.75 -10.54 17.31
N VAL A 106 51.08 -9.36 16.76
CA VAL A 106 50.23 -8.64 15.83
C VAL A 106 51.04 -8.24 14.61
N HIS A 107 50.66 -8.72 13.44
CA HIS A 107 51.34 -8.47 12.16
C HIS A 107 50.47 -7.61 11.23
N GLU A 108 51.10 -6.85 10.34
CA GLU A 108 50.40 -6.18 9.24
C GLU A 108 50.18 -7.15 8.06
N GLY A 109 48.94 -7.27 7.60
CA GLY A 109 48.60 -8.06 6.41
C GLY A 109 49.20 -7.52 5.11
N SER A 110 49.69 -6.28 5.12
CA SER A 110 50.43 -5.66 4.01
C SER A 110 51.72 -6.43 3.67
N THR A 111 52.35 -7.09 4.65
CA THR A 111 53.50 -7.98 4.42
C THR A 111 53.12 -9.15 3.50
N GLY A 112 51.88 -9.64 3.59
CA GLY A 112 51.35 -10.67 2.67
C GLY A 112 51.30 -10.23 1.22
N VAL A 113 51.19 -8.93 0.95
CA VAL A 113 51.21 -8.35 -0.40
C VAL A 113 52.64 -8.42 -0.97
N GLU A 114 53.64 -8.11 -0.15
CA GLU A 114 55.04 -8.14 -0.56
C GLU A 114 55.53 -9.55 -0.86
N LEU A 115 55.07 -10.53 -0.08
CA LEU A 115 55.38 -11.94 -0.30
C LEU A 115 54.96 -12.43 -1.70
N ILE A 116 53.85 -11.92 -2.25
CA ILE A 116 53.33 -12.33 -3.56
C ILE A 116 53.77 -11.41 -4.71
N ALA A 117 54.45 -10.30 -4.42
CA ALA A 117 54.74 -9.26 -5.41
C ALA A 117 55.57 -9.79 -6.58
N ALA A 118 56.66 -10.51 -6.28
CA ALA A 118 57.53 -11.10 -7.31
C ALA A 118 56.77 -12.09 -8.21
N THR A 119 55.95 -12.96 -7.62
CA THR A 119 55.14 -13.93 -8.41
C THR A 119 54.14 -13.22 -9.33
N TYR A 120 53.53 -12.12 -8.89
CA TYR A 120 52.67 -11.31 -9.76
C TYR A 120 53.44 -10.66 -10.90
N GLN A 121 54.61 -10.07 -10.61
CA GLN A 121 55.48 -9.46 -11.61
C GLN A 121 55.89 -10.47 -12.68
N ASP A 122 56.35 -11.65 -12.28
CA ASP A 122 56.76 -12.72 -13.19
C ASP A 122 55.63 -13.12 -14.13
N LEU A 123 54.41 -13.29 -13.61
CA LEU A 123 53.24 -13.64 -14.40
C LEU A 123 52.83 -12.55 -15.39
N ILE A 124 52.94 -11.28 -15.01
CA ILE A 124 52.56 -10.13 -15.86
C ILE A 124 53.58 -9.91 -16.99
N LEU A 125 54.87 -10.14 -16.71
CA LEU A 125 55.95 -10.03 -17.68
C LEU A 125 55.97 -11.22 -18.65
N ALA A 126 55.53 -12.40 -18.22
CA ALA A 126 55.45 -13.58 -19.06
C ALA A 126 54.52 -13.38 -20.27
N PRO A 127 54.83 -13.97 -21.44
CA PRO A 127 53.92 -13.97 -22.58
C PRO A 127 52.64 -14.75 -22.25
N ASN A 128 51.50 -14.09 -22.32
CA ASN A 128 50.20 -14.70 -22.04
C ASN A 128 49.27 -14.64 -23.25
N SER A 129 48.58 -15.74 -23.52
CA SER A 129 47.61 -15.85 -24.62
C SER A 129 46.20 -15.36 -24.26
N ALA A 130 46.00 -14.96 -23.00
CA ALA A 130 44.73 -14.47 -22.48
C ALA A 130 44.95 -13.37 -21.43
N PRO A 131 43.98 -12.46 -21.24
CA PRO A 131 44.02 -11.46 -20.17
C PRO A 131 44.22 -12.06 -18.79
N LEU A 132 45.11 -11.49 -17.97
CA LEU A 132 45.27 -11.88 -16.57
C LEU A 132 44.27 -11.12 -15.69
N ILE A 133 43.64 -11.83 -14.76
CA ILE A 133 42.73 -11.27 -13.76
C ILE A 133 43.33 -11.53 -12.37
N SER A 134 43.47 -10.45 -11.61
CA SER A 134 43.89 -10.49 -10.22
C SER A 134 43.04 -11.43 -9.36
N SER A 135 43.70 -12.40 -8.70
CA SER A 135 43.07 -13.38 -7.79
C SER A 135 42.99 -12.96 -6.33
N HIS A 136 43.56 -11.81 -5.95
CA HIS A 136 43.64 -11.37 -4.55
C HIS A 136 42.33 -10.77 -4.01
N CYS A 137 41.23 -10.77 -4.78
CA CYS A 137 39.88 -10.41 -4.33
C CYS A 137 39.03 -11.69 -4.23
N PRO A 138 38.75 -12.22 -3.02
CA PRO A 138 37.99 -13.47 -2.88
C PRO A 138 36.61 -13.41 -3.54
N THR A 139 35.94 -12.25 -3.48
CA THR A 139 34.66 -12.01 -4.15
C THR A 139 34.72 -12.16 -5.66
N ILE A 140 35.83 -11.75 -6.31
CA ILE A 140 36.01 -11.88 -7.76
C ILE A 140 36.34 -13.31 -8.14
N VAL A 141 37.17 -13.98 -7.33
CA VAL A 141 37.42 -15.41 -7.50
C VAL A 141 36.12 -16.21 -7.42
N ASP A 142 35.32 -16.02 -6.38
CA ASP A 142 34.01 -16.69 -6.24
C ASP A 142 33.03 -16.31 -7.37
N LEU A 143 33.07 -15.06 -7.86
CA LEU A 143 32.26 -14.63 -9.02
C LEU A 143 32.63 -15.44 -10.26
N ILE A 144 33.92 -15.60 -10.55
CA ILE A 144 34.40 -16.37 -11.70
C ILE A 144 34.12 -17.85 -11.52
N GLU A 145 34.51 -18.46 -10.39
CA GLU A 145 34.32 -19.89 -10.13
C GLU A 145 32.84 -20.31 -10.21
N ARG A 146 31.90 -19.44 -9.80
CA ARG A 146 30.48 -19.80 -9.66
C ARG A 146 29.57 -19.26 -10.76
N HIS A 147 29.98 -18.22 -11.50
CA HIS A 147 29.12 -17.57 -12.49
C HIS A 147 29.78 -17.35 -13.85
N TYR A 148 31.12 -17.32 -13.94
CA TYR A 148 31.86 -17.13 -15.19
C TYR A 148 33.00 -18.15 -15.36
N PRO A 149 32.73 -19.47 -15.32
CA PRO A 149 33.79 -20.48 -15.35
C PRO A 149 34.66 -20.45 -16.62
N GLN A 150 34.18 -19.85 -17.71
CA GLN A 150 34.97 -19.61 -18.92
C GLN A 150 36.18 -18.68 -18.70
N LEU A 151 36.18 -17.89 -17.63
CA LEU A 151 37.28 -17.01 -17.21
C LEU A 151 38.21 -17.67 -16.18
N LEU A 152 38.03 -18.95 -15.81
CA LEU A 152 38.88 -19.61 -14.82
C LEU A 152 40.37 -19.57 -15.18
N ARG A 153 40.69 -19.77 -16.47
CA ARG A 153 42.06 -19.71 -16.98
C ARG A 153 42.68 -18.30 -16.96
N ASN A 154 41.85 -17.27 -16.81
CA ASN A 154 42.29 -15.88 -16.73
C ASN A 154 42.69 -15.50 -15.31
N LEU A 155 42.22 -16.22 -14.28
CA LEU A 155 42.62 -15.95 -12.90
C LEU A 155 44.10 -16.28 -12.69
N MET A 156 44.85 -15.32 -12.14
CA MET A 156 46.25 -15.54 -11.79
C MET A 156 46.36 -16.60 -10.69
N PRO A 157 47.18 -17.67 -10.85
CA PRO A 157 47.25 -18.83 -9.95
C PRO A 157 48.03 -18.55 -8.65
N VAL A 158 47.77 -17.41 -8.02
CA VAL A 158 48.43 -16.92 -6.80
C VAL A 158 47.41 -16.81 -5.68
N VAL A 159 47.82 -17.17 -4.46
CA VAL A 159 47.00 -16.99 -3.25
C VAL A 159 46.77 -15.52 -2.93
N SER A 160 45.73 -15.22 -2.14
CA SER A 160 45.52 -13.86 -1.63
C SER A 160 46.60 -13.48 -0.61
N PRO A 161 46.86 -12.17 -0.38
CA PRO A 161 47.79 -11.71 0.65
C PRO A 161 47.51 -12.27 2.04
N MET A 162 46.23 -12.47 2.37
CA MET A 162 45.79 -13.11 3.62
C MET A 162 46.35 -14.52 3.75
N VAL A 163 46.24 -15.33 2.70
CA VAL A 163 46.72 -16.70 2.70
C VAL A 163 48.26 -16.73 2.64
N ALA A 164 48.88 -15.83 1.88
CA ALA A 164 50.33 -15.73 1.77
C ALA A 164 50.99 -15.49 3.14
N ILE A 165 50.52 -14.48 3.89
CA ILE A 165 51.05 -14.20 5.23
C ILE A 165 50.70 -15.30 6.22
N GLY A 166 49.53 -15.94 6.10
CA GLY A 166 49.17 -17.09 6.94
C GLY A 166 50.13 -18.27 6.78
N ARG A 167 50.41 -18.66 5.52
CA ARG A 167 51.39 -19.72 5.22
C ARG A 167 52.78 -19.35 5.73
N PHE A 168 53.21 -18.11 5.51
CA PHE A 168 54.50 -17.61 5.97
C PHE A 168 54.62 -17.69 7.50
N LEU A 169 53.64 -17.19 8.25
CA LEU A 169 53.69 -17.20 9.71
C LEU A 169 53.67 -18.62 10.28
N LYS A 170 52.91 -19.54 9.70
CA LYS A 170 52.88 -20.94 10.16
C LYS A 170 54.16 -21.70 9.85
N GLU A 171 54.78 -21.45 8.71
CA GLU A 171 56.08 -22.04 8.37
C GLU A 171 57.18 -21.55 9.32
N ARG A 172 57.12 -20.28 9.74
CA ARG A 172 58.13 -19.69 10.64
C ARG A 172 57.89 -19.98 12.12
N GLY A 173 56.64 -19.97 12.58
CA GLY A 173 56.28 -20.22 13.98
C GLY A 173 56.07 -21.71 14.31
N GLY A 174 55.98 -22.58 13.31
CA GLY A 174 55.81 -24.03 13.47
C GLY A 174 54.35 -24.48 13.67
N PRO A 175 54.11 -25.80 13.83
CA PRO A 175 52.78 -26.43 13.71
C PRO A 175 51.72 -25.97 14.73
N GLN A 176 52.16 -25.48 15.90
CA GLN A 176 51.26 -25.00 16.96
C GLN A 176 50.81 -23.55 16.77
N THR A 177 51.33 -22.87 15.74
CA THR A 177 51.01 -21.47 15.46
C THR A 177 49.59 -21.35 14.93
N ARG A 178 48.77 -20.57 15.63
CA ARG A 178 47.42 -20.21 15.19
C ARG A 178 47.43 -18.82 14.61
N VAL A 179 46.79 -18.65 13.46
CA VAL A 179 46.72 -17.35 12.76
C VAL A 179 45.27 -16.96 12.58
N ILE A 180 44.91 -15.81 13.17
CA ILE A 180 43.60 -15.19 13.01
C ILE A 180 43.75 -13.95 12.14
N TYR A 181 43.15 -13.97 10.96
CA TYR A 181 43.17 -12.82 10.06
C TYR A 181 41.98 -11.88 10.33
N ILE A 182 42.27 -10.61 10.55
CA ILE A 182 41.28 -9.62 10.95
C ILE A 182 41.09 -8.63 9.81
N SER A 183 39.88 -8.54 9.22
CA SER A 183 39.66 -7.72 8.03
C SER A 183 38.27 -7.12 7.86
N SER A 184 38.10 -6.23 6.88
CA SER A 184 36.78 -5.74 6.45
C SER A 184 36.06 -6.69 5.47
N CYS A 185 36.75 -7.73 4.99
CA CYS A 185 36.28 -8.60 3.92
C CYS A 185 35.57 -9.84 4.47
N ILE A 186 34.28 -9.98 4.18
CA ILE A 186 33.50 -11.17 4.56
C ILE A 186 33.86 -12.35 3.66
N ALA A 187 34.20 -12.08 2.39
CA ALA A 187 34.59 -13.11 1.45
C ALA A 187 35.89 -13.84 1.86
N GLY A 188 36.71 -13.25 2.74
CA GLY A 188 37.83 -13.96 3.36
C GLY A 188 37.39 -15.21 4.14
N LYS A 189 36.19 -15.20 4.75
CA LYS A 189 35.61 -16.38 5.41
C LYS A 189 35.25 -17.50 4.42
N PHE A 190 34.92 -17.17 3.16
CA PHE A 190 34.74 -18.18 2.10
C PHE A 190 36.09 -18.75 1.65
N GLU A 191 37.09 -17.87 1.49
CA GLU A 191 38.41 -18.27 1.00
C GLU A 191 39.08 -19.28 1.93
N VAL A 192 39.08 -19.04 3.26
CA VAL A 192 39.72 -19.96 4.22
C VAL A 192 39.03 -21.33 4.32
N ALA A 193 37.80 -21.45 3.83
CA ALA A 193 37.09 -22.72 3.77
C ALA A 193 37.42 -23.53 2.50
N SER A 194 38.23 -22.99 1.58
CA SER A 194 38.64 -23.67 0.35
C SER A 194 39.78 -24.64 0.61
N GLU A 195 39.70 -25.85 0.05
CA GLU A 195 40.69 -26.93 0.23
C GLU A 195 42.12 -26.50 -0.16
N GLU A 196 42.29 -25.81 -1.29
CA GLU A 196 43.59 -25.31 -1.79
C GLU A 196 44.37 -24.43 -0.80
N VAL A 197 43.71 -23.81 0.17
CA VAL A 197 44.33 -22.90 1.15
C VAL A 197 44.08 -23.35 2.59
N ALA A 198 43.59 -24.58 2.78
CA ALA A 198 43.31 -25.15 4.08
C ALA A 198 44.54 -25.09 4.98
N GLY A 199 44.31 -24.74 6.25
CA GLY A 199 45.37 -24.65 7.25
C GLY A 199 46.20 -23.36 7.21
N ALA A 200 46.11 -22.52 6.17
CA ALA A 200 46.90 -21.27 6.12
C ALA A 200 46.44 -20.23 7.16
N ILE A 201 45.13 -20.12 7.38
CA ILE A 201 44.50 -19.22 8.37
C ILE A 201 43.47 -20.05 9.14
N ASP A 202 43.51 -19.99 10.47
CA ASP A 202 42.61 -20.77 11.32
C ASP A 202 41.20 -20.16 11.36
N LEU A 203 41.13 -18.82 11.37
CA LEU A 203 39.86 -18.10 11.46
C LEU A 203 39.97 -16.68 10.88
N VAL A 204 38.88 -16.20 10.27
CA VAL A 204 38.78 -14.81 9.79
C VAL A 204 37.78 -14.04 10.64
N LEU A 205 38.26 -13.02 11.33
CA LEU A 205 37.48 -12.12 12.16
C LEU A 205 37.22 -10.82 11.40
N THR A 206 35.99 -10.32 11.39
CA THR A 206 35.73 -9.01 10.79
C THR A 206 36.06 -7.87 11.74
N TYR A 207 36.38 -6.67 11.23
CA TYR A 207 36.61 -5.50 12.09
C TYR A 207 35.41 -5.19 13.01
N ARG A 208 34.18 -5.45 12.55
CA ARG A 208 32.97 -5.28 13.37
C ARG A 208 32.91 -6.26 14.54
N GLU A 209 33.29 -7.52 14.29
CA GLU A 209 33.40 -8.55 15.34
C GLU A 209 34.53 -8.20 16.32
N LEU A 210 35.68 -7.72 15.83
CA LEU A 210 36.77 -7.26 16.70
C LEU A 210 36.34 -6.08 17.58
N SER A 211 35.66 -5.07 17.03
CA SER A 211 35.11 -3.96 17.83
C SER A 211 34.10 -4.45 18.88
N GLN A 212 33.34 -5.51 18.59
CA GLN A 212 32.47 -6.13 19.59
C GLN A 212 33.27 -6.78 20.70
N MET A 213 34.33 -7.52 20.38
CA MET A 213 35.20 -8.15 21.37
C MET A 213 35.84 -7.13 22.33
N PHE A 214 36.31 -5.99 21.82
CA PHE A 214 36.83 -4.91 22.68
C PHE A 214 35.77 -4.34 23.62
N ARG A 215 34.52 -4.17 23.13
CA ARG A 215 33.41 -3.71 23.97
C ARG A 215 33.03 -4.74 25.04
N ASP A 216 32.99 -6.02 24.70
CA ASP A 216 32.63 -7.09 25.63
C ASP A 216 33.62 -7.18 26.81
N GLN A 217 34.88 -6.79 26.60
CA GLN A 217 35.90 -6.68 27.67
C GLN A 217 36.04 -5.27 28.27
N SER A 218 35.18 -4.31 27.89
CA SER A 218 35.24 -2.92 28.34
C SER A 218 36.61 -2.25 28.16
N LEU A 219 37.32 -2.58 27.08
CA LEU A 219 38.65 -2.04 26.78
C LEU A 219 38.56 -0.65 26.12
N ASP A 220 38.99 0.40 26.82
CA ASP A 220 39.21 1.72 26.22
C ASP A 220 40.59 1.79 25.56
N LEU A 221 40.61 1.60 24.23
CA LEU A 221 41.84 1.56 23.43
C LEU A 221 42.56 2.92 23.39
N THR A 222 41.84 4.03 23.54
CA THR A 222 42.43 5.39 23.44
C THR A 222 43.37 5.71 24.60
N ARG A 223 43.23 4.99 25.72
CA ARG A 223 44.07 5.12 26.92
C ARG A 223 45.26 4.17 26.94
N LEU A 224 45.36 3.26 25.97
CA LEU A 224 46.48 2.32 25.91
C LEU A 224 47.72 3.03 25.36
N SER A 225 48.89 2.62 25.86
CA SER A 225 50.17 2.95 25.25
C SER A 225 50.34 2.22 23.92
N ASP A 226 51.25 2.70 23.09
CA ASP A 226 51.53 2.07 21.80
C ASP A 226 52.41 0.83 22.01
N ALA A 227 52.10 -0.25 21.28
CA ALA A 227 52.94 -1.43 21.17
C ALA A 227 53.38 -1.65 19.71
N PRO A 228 54.58 -2.23 19.48
CA PRO A 228 55.08 -2.46 18.14
C PRO A 228 54.36 -3.60 17.42
N PHE A 229 54.23 -3.47 16.10
CA PHE A 229 53.90 -4.61 15.25
C PHE A 229 55.04 -5.63 15.27
N ALA A 230 54.71 -6.90 15.13
CA ALA A 230 55.69 -7.97 14.92
C ALA A 230 55.95 -8.18 13.41
N GLY A 231 57.03 -8.90 13.10
CA GLY A 231 57.33 -9.35 11.73
C GLY A 231 57.99 -8.29 10.86
N ARG A 232 57.86 -8.42 9.53
CA ARG A 232 58.51 -7.51 8.57
C ARG A 232 57.72 -6.22 8.41
N LYS A 233 58.42 -5.08 8.44
CA LYS A 233 57.86 -3.77 8.11
C LYS A 233 57.54 -3.70 6.61
N PRO A 234 56.27 -3.56 6.22
CA PRO A 234 55.89 -3.41 4.83
C PRO A 234 56.06 -1.95 4.36
N ASP A 235 56.37 -1.80 3.10
CA ASP A 235 56.51 -0.55 2.35
C ASP A 235 55.31 -0.34 1.42
N LYS A 236 55.48 -0.48 0.09
CA LYS A 236 54.43 -0.24 -0.92
C LYS A 236 53.20 -1.14 -0.74
N GLY A 237 53.34 -2.29 -0.07
CA GLY A 237 52.23 -3.18 0.27
C GLY A 237 51.09 -2.48 1.02
N ARG A 238 51.35 -1.37 1.72
CA ARG A 238 50.32 -0.57 2.41
C ARG A 238 49.36 0.18 1.49
N LEU A 239 49.72 0.41 0.22
CA LEU A 239 48.87 1.07 -0.78
C LEU A 239 47.89 0.11 -1.46
N PHE A 240 48.13 -1.20 -1.35
CA PHE A 240 47.29 -2.28 -1.87
C PHE A 240 45.78 -2.17 -1.62
N PRO A 241 45.26 -1.72 -0.45
CA PRO A 241 43.82 -1.68 -0.21
C PRO A 241 43.08 -0.62 -1.07
N LEU A 242 43.77 0.25 -1.78
CA LEU A 242 43.19 1.30 -2.62
C LEU A 242 42.94 0.79 -4.05
N SER A 243 41.95 1.35 -4.75
CA SER A 243 41.81 1.15 -6.21
C SER A 243 43.09 1.59 -6.94
N GLY A 244 43.62 0.71 -7.79
CA GLY A 244 44.91 0.88 -8.46
C GLY A 244 46.13 0.69 -7.55
N GLY A 245 45.93 0.44 -6.25
CA GLY A 245 46.98 0.16 -5.28
C GLY A 245 47.87 -1.03 -5.64
N PRO A 246 47.33 -2.15 -6.17
CA PRO A 246 48.14 -3.28 -6.63
C PRO A 246 49.17 -2.92 -7.70
N PHE A 247 48.89 -1.96 -8.59
CA PHE A 247 49.88 -1.48 -9.55
C PHE A 247 51.11 -0.87 -8.87
N GLN A 248 50.89 -0.08 -7.80
CA GLN A 248 51.97 0.50 -7.01
C GLN A 248 52.69 -0.55 -6.15
N ALA A 249 51.92 -1.45 -5.52
CA ALA A 249 52.48 -2.48 -4.63
C ALA A 249 53.33 -3.53 -5.37
N PHE A 250 53.05 -3.76 -6.66
CA PHE A 250 53.78 -4.73 -7.49
C PHE A 250 54.70 -4.05 -8.52
N ASP A 251 54.96 -2.75 -8.39
CA ASP A 251 55.85 -2.00 -9.30
C ASP A 251 55.48 -2.12 -10.79
N VAL A 252 54.18 -2.14 -11.07
CA VAL A 252 53.64 -2.17 -12.43
C VAL A 252 53.25 -0.76 -12.85
N ARG A 253 53.90 -0.26 -13.90
CA ARG A 253 53.54 1.04 -14.50
C ARG A 253 52.18 0.93 -15.18
N ASN A 254 51.21 1.69 -14.69
CA ASN A 254 50.01 2.03 -15.44
C ASN A 254 50.06 3.52 -15.78
N ASP A 255 49.77 3.84 -17.04
CA ASP A 255 49.45 5.18 -17.49
C ASP A 255 48.02 5.14 -18.02
N PHE A 256 47.27 6.23 -17.87
CA PHE A 256 45.88 6.35 -18.29
C PHE A 256 45.68 6.04 -19.79
N LEU A 257 46.71 6.32 -20.60
CA LEU A 257 46.68 6.07 -22.05
C LEU A 257 46.93 4.60 -22.42
N ASN A 258 47.33 3.74 -21.46
CA ASN A 258 47.67 2.35 -21.74
C ASN A 258 46.45 1.43 -21.51
N PRO A 259 45.80 0.91 -22.58
CA PRO A 259 44.64 0.04 -22.44
C PRO A 259 44.97 -1.38 -21.93
N ASP A 260 46.26 -1.75 -21.86
CA ASP A 260 46.69 -3.08 -21.42
C ASP A 260 46.51 -3.31 -19.92
N PHE A 261 46.37 -2.24 -19.13
CA PHE A 261 46.25 -2.30 -17.68
C PHE A 261 44.97 -1.62 -17.21
N ILE A 262 44.05 -2.41 -16.68
CA ILE A 262 42.76 -1.90 -16.22
C ILE A 262 42.65 -2.13 -14.70
N SER A 263 42.31 -1.09 -13.95
CA SER A 263 41.88 -1.21 -12.55
C SER A 263 40.44 -0.76 -12.42
N THR A 264 39.60 -1.57 -11.77
CA THR A 264 38.23 -1.18 -11.44
C THR A 264 37.84 -1.54 -10.01
N GLY A 265 36.92 -0.73 -9.48
CA GLY A 265 36.33 -0.87 -8.16
C GLY A 265 34.81 -0.82 -8.26
N GLY A 266 34.11 -1.47 -7.34
CA GLY A 266 32.65 -1.35 -7.24
C GLY A 266 31.88 -2.38 -8.05
N ALA A 267 30.68 -2.71 -7.58
CA ALA A 267 29.96 -3.89 -8.05
C ALA A 267 29.54 -3.78 -9.53
N GLU A 268 29.09 -2.60 -9.97
CA GLU A 268 28.58 -2.37 -11.32
C GLU A 268 29.70 -2.45 -12.35
N SER A 269 30.76 -1.64 -12.19
CA SER A 269 31.92 -1.63 -13.09
C SER A 269 32.64 -2.98 -13.12
N CYS A 270 32.70 -3.71 -11.99
CA CYS A 270 33.25 -5.07 -11.98
C CYS A 270 32.42 -6.03 -12.84
N LEU A 271 31.08 -5.99 -12.76
CA LEU A 271 30.21 -6.89 -13.54
C LEU A 271 30.20 -6.53 -15.03
N GLU A 272 30.31 -5.25 -15.37
CA GLU A 272 30.50 -4.79 -16.75
C GLU A 272 31.82 -5.34 -17.31
N LEU A 273 32.92 -5.11 -16.61
CA LEU A 273 34.26 -5.56 -17.03
C LEU A 273 34.35 -7.08 -17.17
N ILE A 274 33.80 -7.83 -16.21
CA ILE A 274 33.75 -9.31 -16.28
C ILE A 274 32.92 -9.77 -17.49
N ARG A 275 31.81 -9.10 -17.82
CA ARG A 275 31.01 -9.41 -19.02
C ARG A 275 31.80 -9.14 -20.30
N ASP A 276 32.54 -8.04 -20.37
CA ASP A 276 33.36 -7.70 -21.55
C ASP A 276 34.51 -8.67 -21.76
N LEU A 277 35.22 -9.05 -20.68
CA LEU A 277 36.27 -10.07 -20.72
C LEU A 277 35.69 -11.43 -21.14
N ALA A 278 34.56 -11.84 -20.56
CA ALA A 278 33.90 -13.09 -20.91
C ALA A 278 33.43 -13.12 -22.37
N ALA A 279 32.98 -11.98 -22.89
CA ALA A 279 32.46 -11.83 -24.25
C ALA A 279 33.56 -11.60 -25.30
N ARG A 280 34.83 -11.45 -24.93
CA ARG A 280 35.89 -11.23 -25.94
C ARG A 280 36.06 -9.77 -26.35
N ARG A 281 35.31 -8.83 -25.75
CA ARG A 281 35.20 -7.44 -26.25
C ARG A 281 36.45 -6.60 -25.99
N ILE A 282 37.19 -6.94 -24.94
CA ILE A 282 38.47 -6.34 -24.59
C ILE A 282 39.48 -7.44 -24.26
N THR A 283 40.76 -7.15 -24.47
CA THR A 283 41.85 -8.09 -24.20
C THR A 283 43.05 -7.39 -23.54
N PRO A 284 42.86 -6.75 -22.36
CA PRO A 284 43.96 -6.15 -21.63
C PRO A 284 44.99 -7.22 -21.21
N ARG A 285 46.24 -6.82 -21.00
CA ARG A 285 47.27 -7.71 -20.47
C ARG A 285 46.95 -8.12 -19.03
N TRP A 286 46.59 -7.16 -18.18
CA TRP A 286 46.27 -7.41 -16.78
C TRP A 286 45.12 -6.53 -16.28
N VAL A 287 44.25 -7.14 -15.50
CA VAL A 287 43.10 -6.50 -14.87
C VAL A 287 43.14 -6.67 -13.36
N ASP A 288 43.19 -5.55 -12.66
CA ASP A 288 42.94 -5.46 -11.23
C ASP A 288 41.45 -5.18 -10.95
N ILE A 289 40.78 -6.10 -10.27
CA ILE A 289 39.34 -6.01 -10.02
C ILE A 289 39.07 -6.09 -8.51
N ARG A 290 38.47 -5.04 -7.96
CA ARG A 290 38.02 -4.99 -6.57
C ARG A 290 36.51 -4.82 -6.52
N PHE A 291 35.77 -5.82 -6.04
CA PHE A 291 34.29 -5.75 -6.01
C PHE A 291 33.72 -4.58 -5.19
N CYS A 292 34.52 -4.03 -4.27
CA CYS A 292 34.11 -2.94 -3.38
C CYS A 292 34.54 -1.57 -3.90
N GLU A 293 33.71 -0.56 -3.66
CA GLU A 293 33.98 0.84 -4.03
C GLU A 293 35.29 1.37 -3.43
N GLY A 294 36.19 1.89 -4.26
CA GLY A 294 37.49 2.41 -3.84
C GLY A 294 38.48 1.36 -3.31
N GLY A 295 38.22 0.07 -3.53
CA GLY A 295 39.09 -1.02 -3.09
C GLY A 295 38.66 -1.65 -1.76
N CYS A 296 39.60 -2.23 -1.03
CA CYS A 296 39.35 -2.90 0.26
C CYS A 296 38.77 -1.97 1.33
N ILE A 297 39.06 -0.66 1.26
CA ILE A 297 38.54 0.35 2.19
C ILE A 297 37.00 0.51 2.09
N GLY A 298 36.42 0.09 0.97
CA GLY A 298 34.98 0.05 0.71
C GLY A 298 34.26 -1.24 1.11
N GLY A 299 34.98 -2.17 1.76
CA GLY A 299 34.52 -3.51 2.12
C GLY A 299 33.16 -3.57 2.85
N PRO A 300 32.46 -4.71 2.81
CA PRO A 300 31.16 -4.86 3.46
C PRO A 300 31.22 -4.75 5.00
N GLY A 301 32.37 -5.07 5.61
CA GLY A 301 32.62 -4.89 7.04
C GLY A 301 33.12 -3.50 7.44
N LYS A 302 33.07 -2.48 6.56
CA LYS A 302 33.58 -1.12 6.84
C LYS A 302 32.73 -0.33 7.85
N ASN A 303 33.33 0.68 8.47
CA ASN A 303 32.61 1.74 9.21
C ASN A 303 32.05 2.77 8.20
N ASN A 304 30.82 3.26 8.38
CA ASN A 304 30.19 4.21 7.45
C ASN A 304 30.36 5.69 7.84
N ARG A 305 31.11 6.01 8.90
CA ARG A 305 31.34 7.40 9.32
C ARG A 305 32.10 8.26 8.30
N LEU A 306 33.03 7.65 7.55
CA LEU A 306 33.89 8.35 6.59
C LEU A 306 33.60 7.95 5.15
N THR A 307 33.71 8.92 4.24
CA THR A 307 33.65 8.73 2.78
C THR A 307 34.83 7.89 2.30
N THR A 308 34.71 7.32 1.09
CA THR A 308 35.80 6.55 0.48
C THR A 308 37.04 7.42 0.21
N PHE A 309 36.85 8.70 -0.10
CA PHE A 309 37.94 9.66 -0.30
C PHE A 309 38.70 9.97 1.00
N ALA A 310 37.99 10.22 2.10
CA ALA A 310 38.62 10.44 3.40
C ALA A 310 39.42 9.20 3.84
N LYS A 311 38.87 8.00 3.64
CA LYS A 311 39.55 6.73 3.92
C LYS A 311 40.79 6.51 3.06
N ARG A 312 40.74 6.90 1.78
CA ARG A 312 41.90 6.86 0.89
C ARG A 312 43.04 7.69 1.47
N ASN A 313 42.76 8.90 1.92
CA ASN A 313 43.78 9.78 2.52
C ASN A 313 44.37 9.20 3.80
N LEU A 314 43.57 8.53 4.65
CA LEU A 314 44.10 7.85 5.84
C LEU A 314 45.12 6.77 5.50
N VAL A 315 44.87 5.97 4.46
CA VAL A 315 45.82 4.95 3.99
C VAL A 315 47.08 5.60 3.41
N ILE A 316 46.92 6.64 2.59
CA ILE A 316 48.07 7.36 1.99
C ILE A 316 48.93 8.01 3.08
N ASN A 317 48.31 8.68 4.06
CA ASN A 317 49.02 9.30 5.17
C ASN A 317 49.73 8.24 6.03
N SER A 318 49.09 7.09 6.28
CA SER A 318 49.72 5.96 6.97
C SER A 318 50.92 5.39 6.20
N TYR A 319 50.90 5.41 4.87
CA TYR A 319 52.03 5.01 4.04
C TYR A 319 53.15 6.07 4.02
N GLN A 320 52.81 7.36 3.95
CA GLN A 320 53.79 8.44 3.89
C GLN A 320 54.52 8.68 5.21
N THR A 321 53.83 8.53 6.34
CA THR A 321 54.40 8.80 7.66
C THR A 321 55.38 7.70 8.11
N GLN A 322 55.12 6.44 7.78
CA GLN A 322 55.93 5.24 8.12
C GLN A 322 56.42 5.13 9.59
N ASP A 323 55.87 5.90 10.53
CA ASP A 323 56.36 6.07 11.91
C ASP A 323 55.84 4.99 12.87
N LEU A 324 55.64 3.77 12.36
CA LEU A 324 55.14 2.65 13.16
C LEU A 324 56.32 1.85 13.74
N PRO A 325 56.34 1.60 15.06
CA PRO A 325 57.37 0.78 15.67
C PRO A 325 57.17 -0.69 15.33
N TYR A 326 58.27 -1.39 15.04
CA TYR A 326 58.30 -2.80 14.67
C TYR A 326 59.30 -3.57 15.56
N ASP A 327 58.87 -4.73 16.02
CA ASP A 327 59.69 -5.73 16.72
C ASP A 327 59.90 -6.93 15.79
N SER A 328 60.90 -6.80 14.92
CA SER A 328 61.20 -7.76 13.85
C SER A 328 62.11 -8.88 14.36
N GLN A 329 61.56 -9.93 14.96
CA GLN A 329 62.34 -11.11 15.36
C GLN A 329 63.10 -11.71 14.16
N ALA A 330 64.31 -12.25 14.42
CA ALA A 330 65.20 -12.79 13.38
C ALA A 330 64.53 -13.88 12.51
N LEU A 331 63.65 -14.69 13.09
CA LEU A 331 62.94 -15.76 12.38
C LEU A 331 62.06 -15.24 11.23
N TYR A 332 61.57 -14.00 11.33
CA TYR A 332 60.79 -13.35 10.27
C TYR A 332 61.65 -12.64 9.23
N GLN A 333 62.93 -12.36 9.51
CA GLN A 333 63.80 -11.61 8.60
C GLN A 333 64.37 -12.48 7.46
N HIS A 334 64.51 -13.79 7.66
CA HIS A 334 65.12 -14.70 6.66
C HIS A 334 64.35 -14.78 5.32
N GLU A 335 65.02 -14.44 4.22
CA GLU A 335 64.42 -14.27 2.89
C GLU A 335 63.90 -15.56 2.24
N GLN A 336 64.49 -16.74 2.53
CA GLN A 336 64.14 -18.00 1.87
C GLN A 336 64.28 -19.24 2.78
N PRO A 337 63.59 -20.35 2.45
CA PRO A 337 62.57 -20.48 1.40
C PRO A 337 61.25 -19.78 1.77
N LEU A 338 60.54 -19.31 0.74
CA LEU A 338 59.16 -18.83 0.89
C LEU A 338 58.19 -20.02 0.87
N PRO A 339 57.02 -19.92 1.51
CA PRO A 339 55.99 -20.94 1.42
C PRO A 339 55.49 -21.11 -0.02
N GLN A 340 54.77 -22.20 -0.29
CA GLN A 340 54.00 -22.33 -1.53
C GLN A 340 53.02 -21.14 -1.65
N LEU A 341 53.16 -20.30 -2.68
CA LEU A 341 52.29 -19.13 -2.91
C LEU A 341 51.29 -19.32 -4.07
N GLN A 342 51.37 -20.46 -4.76
CA GLN A 342 50.44 -20.77 -5.85
C GLN A 342 49.16 -21.45 -5.32
N ARG A 343 48.09 -21.36 -6.11
CA ARG A 343 46.82 -22.07 -5.92
C ARG A 343 46.15 -22.39 -7.25
N ARG A 344 45.27 -23.37 -7.25
CA ARG A 344 44.36 -23.65 -8.36
C ARG A 344 42.96 -23.09 -8.08
N PHE A 345 42.18 -22.95 -9.15
CA PHE A 345 40.77 -22.57 -9.10
C PHE A 345 39.94 -23.65 -9.78
N SER A 346 38.69 -23.78 -9.35
CA SER A 346 37.81 -24.87 -9.79
C SER A 346 36.46 -24.32 -10.25
N ASN A 347 35.82 -25.03 -11.19
CA ASN A 347 34.47 -24.69 -11.60
C ASN A 347 33.47 -25.08 -10.50
N LYS A 348 32.84 -24.08 -9.89
CA LYS A 348 31.83 -24.21 -8.83
C LYS A 348 30.42 -23.81 -9.31
N LEU A 349 30.22 -23.61 -10.62
CA LEU A 349 28.94 -23.21 -11.21
C LEU A 349 27.87 -24.27 -10.91
N LYS A 350 26.83 -23.87 -10.17
CA LYS A 350 25.60 -24.65 -10.00
C LYS A 350 24.47 -24.01 -10.79
N ARG A 351 24.08 -24.66 -11.89
CA ARG A 351 22.94 -24.24 -12.72
C ARG A 351 21.63 -24.57 -12.00
N LEU A 352 20.69 -23.65 -12.08
CA LEU A 352 19.31 -23.88 -11.66
C LEU A 352 18.55 -24.44 -12.86
N GLU A 353 17.50 -25.21 -12.58
CA GLU A 353 16.65 -25.78 -13.62
C GLU A 353 16.03 -24.65 -14.47
N PRO A 354 16.19 -24.68 -15.80
CA PRO A 354 15.59 -23.69 -16.66
C PRO A 354 14.08 -24.00 -16.81
N PRO A 355 13.19 -23.00 -16.73
CA PRO A 355 11.78 -23.21 -17.02
C PRO A 355 11.55 -23.50 -18.50
N ASN A 356 10.48 -24.24 -18.80
CA ASN A 356 9.94 -24.30 -20.16
C ASN A 356 9.16 -23.00 -20.50
N GLY A 357 8.88 -22.77 -21.78
CA GLY A 357 8.20 -21.55 -22.24
C GLY A 357 6.75 -21.42 -21.73
N GLU A 358 6.10 -22.52 -21.35
CA GLU A 358 4.77 -22.50 -20.76
C GLU A 358 4.79 -22.02 -19.30
N SER A 359 5.75 -22.46 -18.50
CA SER A 359 5.94 -22.01 -17.12
C SER A 359 6.20 -20.51 -17.05
N VAL A 360 7.05 -20.00 -17.95
CA VAL A 360 7.30 -18.55 -18.06
C VAL A 360 6.02 -17.80 -18.40
N ARG A 361 5.26 -18.26 -19.40
CA ARG A 361 3.97 -17.65 -19.78
C ARG A 361 2.95 -17.67 -18.63
N SER A 362 2.84 -18.78 -17.91
CA SER A 362 1.94 -18.91 -16.76
C SER A 362 2.27 -17.88 -15.66
N ILE A 363 3.55 -17.68 -15.35
CA ILE A 363 3.99 -16.69 -14.35
C ILE A 363 3.76 -15.26 -14.85
N LEU A 364 4.00 -14.97 -16.13
CA LEU A 364 3.68 -13.67 -16.73
C LEU A 364 2.18 -13.36 -16.61
N GLN A 365 1.33 -14.32 -16.98
CA GLN A 365 -0.13 -14.19 -16.85
C GLN A 365 -0.57 -14.01 -15.39
N ALA A 366 0.02 -14.76 -14.46
CA ALA A 366 -0.23 -14.61 -13.02
C ALA A 366 0.17 -13.23 -12.46
N THR A 367 0.98 -12.46 -13.21
CA THR A 367 1.35 -11.08 -12.88
C THR A 367 0.75 -10.06 -13.86
N ASN A 368 -0.42 -10.41 -14.43
CA ASN A 368 -1.21 -9.60 -15.35
C ASN A 368 -0.49 -9.18 -16.65
N LYS A 369 0.36 -10.06 -17.20
CA LYS A 369 1.03 -9.86 -18.50
C LYS A 369 0.55 -10.91 -19.48
N PHE A 370 -0.30 -10.51 -20.40
CA PHE A 370 -0.92 -11.38 -21.39
C PHE A 370 -0.31 -11.20 -22.77
N VAL A 371 0.17 -9.99 -23.07
CA VAL A 371 0.84 -9.62 -24.32
C VAL A 371 2.18 -8.93 -24.03
N GLU A 372 3.04 -8.84 -25.05
CA GLU A 372 4.37 -8.22 -24.93
C GLU A 372 4.31 -6.76 -24.47
N GLN A 373 3.26 -6.02 -24.84
CA GLN A 373 3.07 -4.63 -24.39
C GLN A 373 2.83 -4.49 -22.88
N ASP A 374 2.42 -5.57 -22.20
CA ASP A 374 2.27 -5.58 -20.74
C ASP A 374 3.64 -5.76 -20.02
N GLU A 375 4.68 -6.18 -20.75
CA GLU A 375 6.03 -6.42 -20.24
C GLU A 375 6.84 -5.12 -20.16
N PHE A 376 6.54 -4.27 -19.17
CA PHE A 376 7.17 -2.93 -19.05
C PHE A 376 8.69 -2.92 -18.80
N ASP A 377 9.27 -4.04 -18.38
CA ASP A 377 10.71 -4.17 -18.13
C ASP A 377 11.31 -3.06 -17.23
N CYS A 378 10.50 -2.56 -16.29
CA CYS A 378 10.84 -1.39 -15.47
C CYS A 378 11.93 -1.63 -14.41
N GLY A 379 12.39 -2.86 -14.21
CA GLY A 379 13.44 -3.18 -13.22
C GLY A 379 13.02 -3.15 -11.75
N ALA A 380 11.80 -2.76 -11.39
CA ALA A 380 11.37 -2.54 -10.00
C ALA A 380 11.44 -3.82 -9.11
N CYS A 381 11.25 -5.00 -9.70
CA CYS A 381 11.42 -6.29 -9.03
C CYS A 381 12.90 -6.69 -8.84
N GLY A 382 13.84 -5.89 -9.35
CA GLY A 382 15.28 -6.15 -9.33
C GLY A 382 15.78 -6.99 -10.50
N TYR A 383 14.97 -7.26 -11.51
CA TYR A 383 15.34 -7.98 -12.73
C TYR A 383 15.16 -7.06 -13.95
N PRO A 384 16.10 -7.05 -14.91
CA PRO A 384 16.04 -6.18 -16.09
C PRO A 384 14.76 -6.34 -16.92
N THR A 385 14.29 -7.59 -17.10
CA THR A 385 13.11 -7.89 -17.91
C THR A 385 12.07 -8.70 -17.12
N CYS A 386 10.81 -8.60 -17.55
CA CYS A 386 9.70 -9.37 -17.00
C CYS A 386 9.90 -10.88 -17.20
N ARG A 387 10.58 -11.27 -18.28
CA ARG A 387 10.91 -12.67 -18.57
C ARG A 387 11.99 -13.21 -17.66
N GLU A 388 13.07 -12.46 -17.44
CA GLU A 388 14.09 -12.82 -16.45
C GLU A 388 13.50 -12.92 -15.04
N TYR A 389 12.59 -12.00 -14.71
CA TYR A 389 11.83 -12.08 -13.46
C TYR A 389 10.98 -13.35 -13.37
N ALA A 390 10.24 -13.70 -14.42
CA ALA A 390 9.43 -14.92 -14.44
C ALA A 390 10.29 -16.19 -14.30
N VAL A 391 11.45 -16.23 -14.96
CA VAL A 391 12.44 -17.31 -14.78
C VAL A 391 12.92 -17.36 -13.33
N ALA A 392 13.19 -16.22 -12.71
CA ALA A 392 13.62 -16.16 -11.32
C ALA A 392 12.53 -16.60 -10.33
N VAL A 393 11.26 -16.28 -10.60
CA VAL A 393 10.13 -16.77 -9.80
C VAL A 393 10.06 -18.29 -9.88
N TYR A 394 10.14 -18.88 -11.08
CA TYR A 394 10.17 -20.33 -11.27
C TYR A 394 11.32 -20.98 -10.48
N GLN A 395 12.50 -20.37 -10.52
CA GLN A 395 13.69 -20.86 -9.82
C GLN A 395 13.69 -20.60 -8.31
N GLY A 396 12.64 -19.99 -7.75
CA GLY A 396 12.52 -19.62 -6.34
C GLY A 396 13.51 -18.52 -5.90
N LEU A 397 14.04 -17.76 -6.85
CA LEU A 397 14.90 -16.60 -6.61
C LEU A 397 14.11 -15.30 -6.46
N ALA A 398 12.85 -15.29 -6.89
CA ALA A 398 11.92 -14.19 -6.75
C ALA A 398 10.53 -14.71 -6.34
N ASP A 399 9.66 -13.79 -5.92
CA ASP A 399 8.28 -14.05 -5.53
C ASP A 399 7.35 -13.23 -6.43
N THR A 400 6.19 -13.74 -6.81
CA THR A 400 5.26 -13.09 -7.74
C THR A 400 4.80 -11.71 -7.23
N GLU A 401 4.75 -11.53 -5.92
CA GLU A 401 4.38 -10.26 -5.27
C GLU A 401 5.46 -9.17 -5.40
N MET A 402 6.65 -9.50 -5.91
CA MET A 402 7.72 -8.53 -6.12
C MET A 402 7.47 -7.61 -7.34
N CYS A 403 6.49 -7.94 -8.19
CA CYS A 403 6.12 -7.11 -9.34
C CYS A 403 5.30 -5.90 -8.88
N LEU A 404 5.97 -4.75 -8.73
CA LEU A 404 5.35 -3.53 -8.20
C LEU A 404 4.09 -3.08 -8.96
N PRO A 405 4.08 -2.98 -10.31
CA PRO A 405 2.87 -2.59 -11.04
C PRO A 405 1.69 -3.54 -10.82
N PHE A 406 1.96 -4.86 -10.78
CA PHE A 406 0.96 -5.87 -10.50
C PHE A 406 0.39 -5.73 -9.08
N SER A 407 1.26 -5.58 -8.08
CA SER A 407 0.84 -5.46 -6.69
C SER A 407 0.03 -4.18 -6.44
N ILE A 408 0.38 -3.06 -7.07
CA ILE A 408 -0.41 -1.82 -6.99
C ILE A 408 -1.80 -2.01 -7.60
N LYS A 409 -1.88 -2.54 -8.83
CA LYS A 409 -3.16 -2.78 -9.51
C LYS A 409 -4.06 -3.71 -8.70
N ARG A 410 -3.49 -4.78 -8.13
CA ARG A 410 -4.24 -5.71 -7.27
C ARG A 410 -4.77 -5.02 -6.00
N LEU A 411 -3.97 -4.15 -5.37
CA LEU A 411 -4.41 -3.38 -4.21
C LEU A 411 -5.55 -2.40 -4.55
N GLU A 412 -5.52 -1.79 -5.74
CA GLU A 412 -6.60 -0.92 -6.23
C GLU A 412 -7.90 -1.71 -6.46
N GLU A 413 -7.80 -2.86 -7.11
CA GLU A 413 -8.94 -3.78 -7.34
C GLU A 413 -9.54 -4.27 -6.01
N ASP A 414 -8.69 -4.70 -5.07
CA ASP A 414 -9.10 -5.12 -3.73
C ASP A 414 -9.79 -3.98 -2.96
N ARG A 415 -9.27 -2.74 -3.06
CA ARG A 415 -9.87 -1.57 -2.42
C ARG A 415 -11.28 -1.30 -2.96
N VAL A 416 -11.48 -1.37 -4.28
CA VAL A 416 -12.81 -1.22 -4.90
C VAL A 416 -13.75 -2.32 -4.42
N SER A 417 -13.31 -3.58 -4.42
CA SER A 417 -14.11 -4.72 -3.95
C SER A 417 -14.52 -4.58 -2.48
N LEU A 418 -13.58 -4.19 -1.61
CA LEU A 418 -13.85 -4.00 -0.18
C LEU A 418 -14.81 -2.84 0.08
N THR A 419 -14.71 -1.76 -0.69
CA THR A 419 -15.61 -0.60 -0.57
C THR A 419 -17.04 -1.00 -0.93
N GLN A 420 -17.22 -1.74 -2.03
CA GLN A 420 -18.53 -2.28 -2.42
C GLN A 420 -19.12 -3.21 -1.35
N LYS A 421 -18.31 -4.13 -0.80
CA LYS A 421 -18.75 -5.02 0.29
C LYS A 421 -19.13 -4.25 1.54
N TYR A 422 -18.38 -3.21 1.90
CA TYR A 422 -18.67 -2.35 3.05
C TYR A 422 -19.99 -1.59 2.88
N GLU A 423 -20.24 -1.00 1.71
CA GLU A 423 -21.51 -0.32 1.40
C GLU A 423 -22.70 -1.28 1.46
N LEU A 424 -22.56 -2.50 0.92
CA LEU A 424 -23.60 -3.52 1.00
C LEU A 424 -23.88 -3.94 2.45
N ALA A 425 -22.82 -4.13 3.25
CA ALA A 425 -22.95 -4.47 4.66
C ALA A 425 -23.63 -3.33 5.47
N GLN A 426 -23.30 -2.06 5.18
CA GLN A 426 -23.99 -0.92 5.80
C GLN A 426 -25.46 -0.85 5.43
N ARG A 427 -25.82 -1.11 4.17
CA ARG A 427 -27.23 -1.14 3.73
C ARG A 427 -28.00 -2.26 4.42
N ALA A 428 -27.40 -3.46 4.52
CA ALA A 428 -27.99 -4.57 5.25
C ALA A 428 -28.18 -4.25 6.73
N LEU A 429 -27.19 -3.63 7.39
CA LEU A 429 -27.30 -3.23 8.80
C LEU A 429 -28.36 -2.13 9.01
N ALA A 430 -28.49 -1.18 8.09
CA ALA A 430 -29.53 -0.15 8.15
C ALA A 430 -30.94 -0.71 7.87
N GLN A 431 -31.03 -1.81 7.09
CA GLN A 431 -32.26 -2.57 6.92
C GLN A 431 -32.61 -3.33 8.20
N GLU A 432 -31.62 -3.92 8.89
CA GLU A 432 -31.79 -4.76 10.09
C GLU A 432 -32.01 -3.96 11.39
N TYR A 433 -31.48 -2.72 11.51
CA TYR A 433 -31.50 -1.93 12.76
C TYR A 433 -32.20 -0.56 12.67
N GLY A 434 -33.01 -0.29 11.64
CA GLY A 434 -33.87 0.91 11.61
C GLY A 434 -35.09 0.72 12.52
N ASP A 435 -35.42 1.71 13.37
CA ASP A 435 -36.52 1.62 14.37
C ASP A 435 -37.84 1.12 13.72
N PRO A 436 -38.32 -0.09 14.09
CA PRO A 436 -39.35 -0.82 13.32
C PRO A 436 -40.79 -0.42 13.67
N ALA A 437 -41.01 0.60 14.50
CA ALA A 437 -42.36 0.89 14.97
C ALA A 437 -43.13 1.80 13.99
N ILE A 438 -44.22 1.29 13.41
CA ILE A 438 -45.28 2.17 12.88
C ILE A 438 -45.94 2.86 14.08
N ILE A 439 -45.78 4.18 14.17
CA ILE A 439 -46.24 4.99 15.32
C ILE A 439 -47.63 5.56 15.05
N GLY A 440 -48.55 5.32 15.99
CA GLY A 440 -49.89 5.91 16.00
C GLY A 440 -50.89 5.02 16.72
N LYS A 441 -51.81 5.65 17.48
CA LYS A 441 -52.94 4.96 18.14
C LYS A 441 -54.29 5.23 17.45
N ASP A 442 -54.29 5.94 16.33
CA ASP A 442 -55.51 6.26 15.60
C ASP A 442 -56.13 5.01 14.95
N PRO A 443 -57.46 4.96 14.76
CA PRO A 443 -58.16 3.80 14.21
C PRO A 443 -57.62 3.34 12.85
N ARG A 444 -57.20 4.27 11.98
CA ARG A 444 -56.74 3.93 10.61
C ARG A 444 -55.36 3.28 10.64
N THR A 445 -54.46 3.76 11.51
CA THR A 445 -53.17 3.11 11.74
C THR A 445 -53.35 1.74 12.39
N LEU A 446 -54.30 1.59 13.32
CA LEU A 446 -54.62 0.28 13.92
C LEU A 446 -55.16 -0.71 12.89
N ASP A 447 -55.96 -0.28 11.93
CA ASP A 447 -56.46 -1.15 10.86
C ASP A 447 -55.33 -1.61 9.92
N VAL A 448 -54.38 -0.73 9.58
CA VAL A 448 -53.17 -1.13 8.86
C VAL A 448 -52.38 -2.17 9.66
N LEU A 449 -52.18 -1.98 10.96
CA LEU A 449 -51.49 -2.94 11.83
C LEU A 449 -52.21 -4.30 11.90
N LYS A 450 -53.55 -4.32 11.91
CA LYS A 450 -54.32 -5.58 11.84
C LYS A 450 -54.07 -6.31 10.53
N LEU A 451 -54.11 -5.59 9.40
CA LEU A 451 -53.84 -6.16 8.08
C LEU A 451 -52.41 -6.72 7.98
N ILE A 452 -51.42 -6.01 8.53
CA ILE A 452 -50.02 -6.48 8.60
C ILE A 452 -49.92 -7.80 9.37
N ARG A 453 -50.56 -7.90 10.54
CA ARG A 453 -50.55 -9.14 11.34
C ARG A 453 -51.26 -10.29 10.66
N GLN A 454 -52.27 -10.00 9.85
CA GLN A 454 -53.04 -11.01 9.13
C GLN A 454 -52.28 -11.54 7.91
N VAL A 455 -51.59 -10.67 7.15
CA VAL A 455 -50.85 -11.05 5.95
C VAL A 455 -49.40 -11.45 6.21
N GLY A 456 -48.80 -10.98 7.31
CA GLY A 456 -47.42 -11.28 7.69
C GLY A 456 -47.08 -12.77 7.56
N PRO A 457 -47.82 -13.68 8.22
CA PRO A 457 -47.53 -15.12 8.21
C PRO A 457 -47.73 -15.83 6.86
N THR A 458 -48.31 -15.17 5.85
CA THR A 458 -48.63 -15.81 4.56
C THR A 458 -47.52 -15.54 3.51
N PRO A 459 -47.30 -16.45 2.55
CA PRO A 459 -46.36 -16.22 1.45
C PRO A 459 -46.91 -15.27 0.37
N THR A 460 -48.12 -14.73 0.57
CA THR A 460 -48.85 -13.91 -0.42
C THR A 460 -48.09 -12.63 -0.78
N THR A 461 -48.13 -12.26 -2.07
CA THR A 461 -47.67 -10.96 -2.56
C THR A 461 -48.52 -9.84 -1.98
N VAL A 462 -47.87 -8.78 -1.48
CA VAL A 462 -48.56 -7.63 -0.89
C VAL A 462 -48.31 -6.37 -1.70
N LEU A 463 -49.37 -5.65 -2.05
CA LEU A 463 -49.31 -4.33 -2.70
C LEU A 463 -49.64 -3.23 -1.67
N ILE A 464 -48.69 -2.36 -1.40
CA ILE A 464 -48.82 -1.22 -0.49
C ILE A 464 -49.12 0.03 -1.32
N ARG A 465 -50.32 0.58 -1.16
CA ARG A 465 -50.75 1.81 -1.84
C ARG A 465 -50.64 2.99 -0.92
N GLY A 466 -50.24 4.15 -1.43
CA GLY A 466 -50.33 5.39 -0.66
C GLY A 466 -49.45 6.50 -1.18
N GLU A 467 -49.78 7.72 -0.78
CA GLU A 467 -49.02 8.90 -1.14
C GLU A 467 -47.56 8.82 -0.70
N SER A 468 -46.69 9.59 -1.36
CA SER A 468 -45.28 9.68 -0.97
C SER A 468 -45.16 10.17 0.47
N GLY A 469 -44.24 9.56 1.22
CA GLY A 469 -43.96 9.93 2.61
C GLY A 469 -44.97 9.40 3.64
N THR A 470 -45.86 8.46 3.31
CA THR A 470 -46.82 7.86 4.28
C THR A 470 -46.25 6.72 5.13
N GLY A 471 -45.04 6.23 4.82
CA GLY A 471 -44.39 5.14 5.55
C GLY A 471 -44.51 3.75 4.89
N LYS A 472 -44.59 3.68 3.56
CA LYS A 472 -44.69 2.41 2.80
C LYS A 472 -43.54 1.44 3.09
N GLU A 473 -42.30 1.95 3.19
CA GLU A 473 -41.13 1.12 3.51
C GLU A 473 -41.20 0.52 4.93
N LEU A 474 -41.60 1.30 5.94
CA LEU A 474 -41.81 0.80 7.30
C LEU A 474 -42.90 -0.28 7.35
N THR A 475 -43.93 -0.12 6.53
CA THR A 475 -45.01 -1.10 6.38
C THR A 475 -44.48 -2.40 5.79
N ALA A 476 -43.64 -2.34 4.76
CA ALA A 476 -42.99 -3.52 4.19
C ALA A 476 -42.08 -4.24 5.19
N ARG A 477 -41.29 -3.50 5.98
CA ARG A 477 -40.46 -4.06 7.07
C ARG A 477 -41.32 -4.77 8.11
N ALA A 478 -42.40 -4.13 8.59
CA ALA A 478 -43.31 -4.73 9.56
C ALA A 478 -43.99 -6.02 9.02
N ILE A 479 -44.35 -6.06 7.73
CA ILE A 479 -44.90 -7.27 7.08
C ILE A 479 -43.87 -8.40 7.04
N HIS A 480 -42.59 -8.08 6.83
CA HIS A 480 -41.51 -9.05 6.82
C HIS A 480 -41.21 -9.59 8.22
N GLU A 481 -41.13 -8.73 9.24
CA GLU A 481 -40.94 -9.11 10.64
C GLU A 481 -42.05 -10.02 11.18
N HIS A 482 -43.30 -9.80 10.74
CA HIS A 482 -44.44 -10.64 11.09
C HIS A 482 -44.56 -11.91 10.21
N SER A 483 -43.57 -12.22 9.38
CA SER A 483 -43.60 -13.37 8.47
C SER A 483 -42.83 -14.58 8.96
N SER A 484 -43.06 -15.73 8.32
CA SER A 484 -42.25 -16.94 8.52
C SER A 484 -40.81 -16.81 8.02
N ARG A 485 -40.47 -15.69 7.36
CA ARG A 485 -39.15 -15.36 6.81
C ARG A 485 -38.48 -14.21 7.57
N ALA A 486 -38.92 -13.89 8.78
CA ALA A 486 -38.38 -12.77 9.57
C ALA A 486 -36.88 -12.93 9.91
N ASP A 487 -36.36 -14.16 9.90
CA ASP A 487 -34.93 -14.49 10.08
C ASP A 487 -34.14 -14.49 8.75
N LYS A 488 -34.78 -14.17 7.62
CA LYS A 488 -34.23 -14.20 6.27
C LYS A 488 -34.04 -12.78 5.74
N PRO A 489 -33.21 -12.55 4.70
CA PRO A 489 -32.97 -11.20 4.21
C PRO A 489 -34.24 -10.52 3.69
N LEU A 490 -34.39 -9.23 4.01
CA LEU A 490 -35.31 -8.29 3.36
C LEU A 490 -34.51 -7.36 2.44
N VAL A 491 -34.60 -7.58 1.13
CA VAL A 491 -33.91 -6.77 0.13
C VAL A 491 -34.84 -5.66 -0.36
N THR A 492 -34.50 -4.39 -0.11
CA THR A 492 -35.31 -3.23 -0.54
C THR A 492 -34.74 -2.56 -1.80
N VAL A 493 -35.58 -2.25 -2.78
CA VAL A 493 -35.19 -1.58 -4.03
C VAL A 493 -36.18 -0.46 -4.33
N ASN A 494 -35.67 0.72 -4.69
CA ASN A 494 -36.51 1.82 -5.19
C ASN A 494 -36.34 1.93 -6.71
N CYS A 495 -37.41 1.67 -7.45
CA CYS A 495 -37.42 1.59 -8.91
C CYS A 495 -37.18 2.94 -9.62
N THR A 496 -37.30 4.07 -8.92
CA THR A 496 -37.09 5.41 -9.52
C THR A 496 -35.65 5.93 -9.42
N THR A 497 -34.80 5.26 -8.64
CA THR A 497 -33.44 5.76 -8.32
C THR A 497 -32.37 5.40 -9.36
N LEU A 498 -32.67 4.44 -10.25
CA LEU A 498 -31.75 3.90 -11.24
C LEU A 498 -32.30 4.10 -12.65
N THR A 499 -31.41 4.20 -13.65
CA THR A 499 -31.82 4.10 -15.05
C THR A 499 -32.33 2.70 -15.34
N ASP A 500 -33.22 2.53 -16.32
CA ASP A 500 -33.85 1.23 -16.63
C ASP A 500 -32.85 0.10 -16.82
N SER A 501 -31.75 0.37 -17.53
CA SER A 501 -30.66 -0.59 -17.77
C SER A 501 -29.90 -1.00 -16.51
N LEU A 502 -29.72 -0.06 -15.57
CA LEU A 502 -29.08 -0.34 -14.29
C LEU A 502 -30.05 -1.07 -13.37
N LEU A 503 -31.33 -0.69 -13.35
CA LEU A 503 -32.37 -1.36 -12.58
C LEU A 503 -32.51 -2.82 -13.00
N GLU A 504 -32.50 -3.10 -14.31
CA GLU A 504 -32.50 -4.46 -14.87
C GLU A 504 -31.30 -5.28 -14.38
N SER A 505 -30.09 -4.71 -14.49
CA SER A 505 -28.84 -5.32 -14.05
C SER A 505 -28.76 -5.55 -12.54
N GLU A 506 -29.29 -4.63 -11.73
CA GLU A 506 -29.34 -4.79 -10.27
C GLU A 506 -30.37 -5.84 -9.87
N LEU A 507 -31.59 -5.82 -10.42
CA LEU A 507 -32.64 -6.78 -10.06
C LEU A 507 -32.28 -8.22 -10.46
N PHE A 508 -31.85 -8.41 -11.72
CA PHE A 508 -31.69 -9.74 -12.31
C PHE A 508 -30.23 -10.20 -12.43
N GLY A 509 -29.25 -9.33 -12.20
CA GLY A 509 -27.83 -9.63 -12.38
C GLY A 509 -27.42 -9.62 -13.86
N HIS A 510 -26.12 -9.77 -14.12
CA HIS A 510 -25.59 -9.78 -15.49
C HIS A 510 -24.40 -10.71 -15.68
N LYS A 511 -24.19 -11.14 -16.92
CA LYS A 511 -23.00 -11.88 -17.36
C LYS A 511 -21.93 -10.93 -17.91
N LYS A 512 -20.66 -11.31 -17.76
CA LYS A 512 -19.53 -10.58 -18.34
C LYS A 512 -19.76 -10.34 -19.83
N GLY A 513 -19.57 -9.09 -20.26
CA GLY A 513 -19.76 -8.68 -21.66
C GLY A 513 -21.21 -8.42 -22.09
N SER A 514 -22.18 -8.42 -21.17
CA SER A 514 -23.59 -8.14 -21.51
C SER A 514 -23.86 -6.69 -21.93
N PHE A 515 -23.04 -5.73 -21.50
CA PHE A 515 -23.07 -4.32 -21.92
C PHE A 515 -21.71 -3.65 -21.68
N THR A 516 -21.54 -2.42 -22.20
CA THR A 516 -20.32 -1.61 -22.02
C THR A 516 -20.09 -1.29 -20.53
N GLY A 517 -19.11 -1.97 -19.92
CA GLY A 517 -18.80 -1.86 -18.48
C GLY A 517 -19.01 -3.15 -17.66
N ALA A 518 -19.57 -4.20 -18.25
CA ALA A 518 -19.73 -5.52 -17.61
C ALA A 518 -18.42 -6.32 -17.62
N ILE A 519 -17.46 -5.95 -16.76
CA ILE A 519 -16.11 -6.53 -16.69
C ILE A 519 -16.12 -7.95 -16.06
N ALA A 520 -17.12 -8.25 -15.22
CA ALA A 520 -17.29 -9.52 -14.52
C ALA A 520 -18.78 -9.88 -14.39
N ASP A 521 -19.08 -11.14 -14.05
CA ASP A 521 -20.43 -11.57 -13.71
C ASP A 521 -20.89 -10.91 -12.38
N LYS A 522 -22.16 -10.49 -12.32
CA LYS A 522 -22.77 -9.93 -11.11
C LYS A 522 -24.09 -10.63 -10.80
N LYS A 523 -24.26 -11.03 -9.54
CA LYS A 523 -25.52 -11.59 -9.01
C LYS A 523 -26.57 -10.50 -8.83
N GLY A 524 -27.82 -10.82 -9.13
CA GLY A 524 -28.97 -9.90 -8.98
C GLY A 524 -29.53 -9.84 -7.56
N LEU A 525 -30.32 -8.83 -7.27
CA LEU A 525 -30.98 -8.61 -5.98
C LEU A 525 -32.04 -9.66 -5.67
N PHE A 526 -32.72 -10.22 -6.68
CA PHE A 526 -33.60 -11.38 -6.49
C PHE A 526 -32.83 -12.64 -6.07
N GLU A 527 -31.59 -12.82 -6.55
CA GLU A 527 -30.73 -13.92 -6.10
C GLU A 527 -30.25 -13.70 -4.66
N ALA A 528 -29.94 -12.45 -4.30
CA ALA A 528 -29.60 -12.06 -2.92
C ALA A 528 -30.79 -12.24 -1.95
N ALA A 529 -32.02 -12.07 -2.44
CA ALA A 529 -33.25 -12.24 -1.68
C ALA A 529 -33.76 -13.70 -1.63
N ASN A 530 -33.03 -14.65 -2.21
CA ASN A 530 -33.48 -16.05 -2.30
C ASN A 530 -33.73 -16.66 -0.91
N GLY A 531 -34.90 -17.25 -0.71
CA GLY A 531 -35.41 -17.74 0.58
C GLY A 531 -35.94 -16.64 1.51
N GLY A 532 -35.82 -15.36 1.12
CA GLY A 532 -36.20 -14.19 1.90
C GLY A 532 -37.36 -13.40 1.29
N THR A 533 -37.34 -12.07 1.45
CA THR A 533 -38.36 -11.14 0.94
C THR A 533 -37.70 -10.03 0.13
N ILE A 534 -38.31 -9.62 -0.99
CA ILE A 534 -37.91 -8.44 -1.75
C ILE A 534 -39.01 -7.38 -1.67
N PHE A 535 -38.61 -6.15 -1.40
CA PHE A 535 -39.49 -4.98 -1.38
C PHE A 535 -39.17 -4.06 -2.57
N LEU A 536 -40.15 -3.83 -3.44
CA LEU A 536 -40.04 -2.94 -4.60
C LEU A 536 -40.87 -1.67 -4.37
N ASP A 537 -40.20 -0.54 -4.11
CA ASP A 537 -40.85 0.77 -3.96
C ASP A 537 -40.99 1.48 -5.32
N GLU A 538 -42.11 2.18 -5.47
CA GLU A 538 -42.55 2.84 -6.70
C GLU A 538 -42.59 1.91 -7.93
N ILE A 539 -43.22 0.74 -7.77
CA ILE A 539 -43.43 -0.24 -8.85
C ILE A 539 -44.26 0.30 -10.02
N GLY A 540 -44.98 1.41 -9.85
CA GLY A 540 -45.73 2.04 -10.93
C GLY A 540 -44.87 2.69 -12.01
N ASP A 541 -43.56 2.85 -11.77
CA ASP A 541 -42.65 3.57 -12.68
C ASP A 541 -41.70 2.66 -13.47
N ILE A 542 -41.87 1.33 -13.39
CA ILE A 542 -41.04 0.39 -14.16
C ILE A 542 -41.49 0.27 -15.63
N THR A 543 -40.53 0.05 -16.52
CA THR A 543 -40.78 -0.11 -17.95
C THR A 543 -41.54 -1.42 -18.27
N PRO A 544 -42.27 -1.49 -19.41
CA PRO A 544 -42.95 -2.71 -19.84
C PRO A 544 -42.05 -3.95 -19.96
N LYS A 545 -40.76 -3.75 -20.28
CA LYS A 545 -39.76 -4.82 -20.32
C LYS A 545 -39.50 -5.41 -18.94
N LEU A 546 -39.26 -4.56 -17.94
CA LEU A 546 -39.07 -4.99 -16.55
C LEU A 546 -40.34 -5.63 -15.98
N GLN A 547 -41.52 -5.16 -16.37
CA GLN A 547 -42.80 -5.77 -15.99
C GLN A 547 -42.89 -7.23 -16.46
N ALA A 548 -42.44 -7.53 -17.70
CA ALA A 548 -42.44 -8.88 -18.23
C ALA A 548 -41.46 -9.82 -17.49
N GLU A 549 -40.27 -9.31 -17.14
CA GLU A 549 -39.26 -10.09 -16.40
C GLU A 549 -39.69 -10.33 -14.95
N LEU A 550 -40.31 -9.33 -14.30
CA LEU A 550 -40.87 -9.48 -12.97
C LEU A 550 -42.02 -10.49 -12.94
N LEU A 551 -42.91 -10.45 -13.92
CA LEU A 551 -44.00 -11.42 -14.05
C LEU A 551 -43.45 -12.85 -14.15
N ARG A 552 -42.38 -13.07 -14.93
CA ARG A 552 -41.73 -14.38 -15.04
C ARG A 552 -41.20 -14.89 -13.71
N VAL A 553 -40.57 -14.02 -12.92
CA VAL A 553 -40.09 -14.38 -11.57
C VAL A 553 -41.27 -14.74 -10.66
N LEU A 554 -42.38 -14.01 -10.73
CA LEU A 554 -43.57 -14.28 -9.91
C LEU A 554 -44.32 -15.56 -10.29
N ASP A 555 -44.42 -15.87 -11.58
CA ASP A 555 -45.17 -17.06 -12.05
C ASP A 555 -44.37 -18.36 -11.95
N SER A 556 -43.08 -18.32 -12.33
CA SER A 556 -42.26 -19.53 -12.51
C SER A 556 -41.12 -19.67 -11.49
N GLY A 557 -40.84 -18.61 -10.71
CA GLY A 557 -39.65 -18.53 -9.86
C GLY A 557 -38.34 -18.49 -10.64
N GLU A 558 -38.38 -18.31 -11.97
CA GLU A 558 -37.19 -18.30 -12.82
C GLU A 558 -36.67 -16.88 -13.05
N LEU A 559 -35.37 -16.72 -12.81
CA LEU A 559 -34.61 -15.50 -13.01
C LEU A 559 -33.57 -15.70 -14.10
N LYS A 560 -33.49 -14.77 -15.04
CA LYS A 560 -32.51 -14.80 -16.15
C LYS A 560 -31.59 -13.57 -16.07
N PRO A 561 -30.28 -13.74 -15.87
CA PRO A 561 -29.34 -12.62 -15.87
C PRO A 561 -29.26 -11.94 -17.23
N VAL A 562 -29.00 -10.63 -17.25
CA VAL A 562 -28.81 -9.87 -18.49
C VAL A 562 -27.63 -10.46 -19.28
N GLY A 563 -27.88 -10.80 -20.54
CA GLY A 563 -26.91 -11.46 -21.42
C GLY A 563 -26.67 -12.95 -21.14
N GLY A 564 -27.29 -13.52 -20.10
CA GLY A 564 -27.26 -14.96 -19.81
C GLY A 564 -28.37 -15.71 -20.53
N THR A 565 -28.17 -16.99 -20.81
CA THR A 565 -29.19 -17.87 -21.43
C THR A 565 -29.83 -18.85 -20.45
N LEU A 566 -29.12 -19.19 -19.36
CA LEU A 566 -29.57 -20.16 -18.35
C LEU A 566 -30.44 -19.49 -17.28
N PRO A 567 -31.68 -19.98 -17.04
CA PRO A 567 -32.52 -19.53 -15.94
C PRO A 567 -32.06 -20.11 -14.59
N HIS A 568 -32.23 -19.34 -13.53
CA HIS A 568 -31.98 -19.73 -12.13
C HIS A 568 -33.30 -19.72 -11.35
N LYS A 569 -33.56 -20.76 -10.56
CA LYS A 569 -34.73 -20.78 -9.68
C LYS A 569 -34.46 -20.01 -8.39
N VAL A 570 -35.38 -19.12 -8.04
CA VAL A 570 -35.39 -18.35 -6.80
C VAL A 570 -36.75 -18.46 -6.11
N ASP A 571 -36.75 -18.54 -4.79
CA ASP A 571 -37.96 -18.50 -3.95
C ASP A 571 -37.96 -17.20 -3.14
N VAL A 572 -38.70 -16.19 -3.60
CA VAL A 572 -38.70 -14.85 -3.00
C VAL A 572 -40.14 -14.38 -2.77
N ARG A 573 -40.44 -13.93 -1.56
CA ARG A 573 -41.70 -13.26 -1.26
C ARG A 573 -41.63 -11.82 -1.76
N LEU A 574 -42.62 -11.37 -2.52
CA LEU A 574 -42.67 -10.00 -3.04
C LEU A 574 -43.58 -9.10 -2.18
N ILE A 575 -43.07 -7.93 -1.83
CA ILE A 575 -43.86 -6.79 -1.35
C ILE A 575 -43.62 -5.65 -2.33
N ALA A 576 -44.67 -5.08 -2.91
CA ALA A 576 -44.57 -3.96 -3.84
C ALA A 576 -45.25 -2.72 -3.26
N ALA A 577 -44.76 -1.53 -3.59
CA ALA A 577 -45.38 -0.27 -3.19
C ALA A 577 -45.48 0.72 -4.34
N THR A 578 -46.54 1.54 -4.34
CA THR A 578 -46.71 2.62 -5.33
C THR A 578 -47.58 3.75 -4.81
N ASN A 579 -47.32 4.96 -5.30
CA ASN A 579 -48.23 6.12 -5.17
C ASN A 579 -49.17 6.31 -6.38
N ARG A 580 -48.96 5.57 -7.49
CA ARG A 580 -49.77 5.69 -8.72
C ARG A 580 -50.98 4.77 -8.67
N ASN A 581 -52.03 5.15 -9.40
CA ASN A 581 -53.18 4.29 -9.62
C ASN A 581 -52.86 3.28 -10.73
N LEU A 582 -52.62 2.01 -10.36
CA LEU A 582 -52.25 0.97 -11.32
C LEU A 582 -53.43 0.58 -12.22
N GLU A 583 -54.68 0.72 -11.74
CA GLU A 583 -55.90 0.43 -12.52
C GLU A 583 -56.05 1.39 -13.69
N ASP A 584 -55.75 2.68 -13.48
CA ASP A 584 -55.68 3.66 -14.56
C ASP A 584 -54.53 3.30 -15.51
N GLY A 585 -53.42 2.77 -15.00
CA GLY A 585 -52.31 2.31 -15.82
C GLY A 585 -52.57 1.11 -16.70
N VAL A 586 -53.42 0.19 -16.24
CA VAL A 586 -53.95 -0.90 -17.08
C VAL A 586 -54.88 -0.33 -18.15
N ARG A 587 -55.78 0.59 -17.79
CA ARG A 587 -56.72 1.22 -18.74
C ARG A 587 -56.00 2.04 -19.83
N GLU A 588 -54.94 2.74 -19.46
CA GLU A 588 -54.12 3.58 -20.34
C GLU A 588 -53.01 2.80 -21.07
N GLY A 589 -52.81 1.52 -20.74
CA GLY A 589 -51.87 0.62 -21.42
C GLY A 589 -50.40 0.76 -21.03
N TRP A 590 -50.04 1.55 -20.00
CA TRP A 590 -48.66 1.67 -19.51
C TRP A 590 -48.28 0.64 -18.44
N PHE A 591 -49.27 -0.04 -17.85
CA PHE A 591 -49.05 -1.15 -16.92
C PHE A 591 -49.75 -2.41 -17.41
N ARG A 592 -49.07 -3.55 -17.36
CA ARG A 592 -49.65 -4.81 -17.84
C ARG A 592 -50.71 -5.34 -16.89
N GLU A 593 -51.81 -5.79 -17.48
CA GLU A 593 -52.95 -6.37 -16.76
C GLU A 593 -52.58 -7.65 -15.99
N ASP A 594 -51.78 -8.52 -16.58
CA ASP A 594 -51.34 -9.79 -15.98
C ASP A 594 -50.49 -9.58 -14.71
N LEU A 595 -49.51 -8.68 -14.77
CA LEU A 595 -48.69 -8.30 -13.62
C LEU A 595 -49.53 -7.60 -12.54
N PHE A 596 -50.49 -6.74 -12.92
CA PHE A 596 -51.37 -6.07 -11.98
C PHE A 596 -52.12 -7.08 -11.09
N TYR A 597 -52.74 -8.11 -11.68
CA TYR A 597 -53.46 -9.12 -10.90
C TYR A 597 -52.54 -9.98 -10.02
N ARG A 598 -51.28 -10.19 -10.44
CA ARG A 598 -50.27 -10.89 -9.60
C ARG A 598 -49.75 -10.05 -8.43
N LEU A 599 -49.75 -8.72 -8.56
CA LEU A 599 -49.37 -7.81 -7.49
C LEU A 599 -50.54 -7.52 -6.54
N ASN A 600 -51.75 -7.30 -7.07
CA ASN A 600 -52.95 -6.91 -6.34
C ASN A 600 -53.66 -8.10 -5.66
N VAL A 601 -52.90 -9.03 -5.08
CA VAL A 601 -53.46 -10.21 -4.39
C VAL A 601 -53.90 -9.85 -2.97
N PHE A 602 -53.09 -9.05 -2.27
CA PHE A 602 -53.44 -8.50 -0.96
C PHE A 602 -52.98 -7.05 -0.89
N THR A 603 -53.90 -6.12 -0.65
CA THR A 603 -53.63 -4.69 -0.76
C THR A 603 -53.78 -3.98 0.57
N ILE A 604 -52.75 -3.21 0.94
CA ILE A 604 -52.73 -2.37 2.14
C ILE A 604 -52.64 -0.91 1.70
N THR A 605 -53.66 -0.13 2.01
CA THR A 605 -53.69 1.30 1.68
C THR A 605 -53.25 2.14 2.87
N MET A 606 -52.12 2.82 2.73
CA MET A 606 -51.55 3.70 3.74
C MET A 606 -52.33 5.02 3.82
N PRO A 607 -52.88 5.36 5.00
CA PRO A 607 -53.62 6.60 5.18
C PRO A 607 -52.66 7.81 5.13
N PRO A 608 -53.00 8.88 4.38
CA PRO A 608 -52.23 10.12 4.43
C PRO A 608 -52.35 10.76 5.81
N LEU A 609 -51.34 11.53 6.22
CA LEU A 609 -51.22 12.12 7.55
C LEU A 609 -52.41 13.04 7.88
N ARG A 610 -52.95 13.77 6.89
CA ARG A 610 -54.17 14.59 7.04
C ARG A 610 -55.39 13.82 7.50
N SER A 611 -55.39 12.50 7.31
CA SER A 611 -56.50 11.62 7.63
C SER A 611 -56.32 10.87 8.96
N ARG A 612 -55.14 11.01 9.59
CA ARG A 612 -54.75 10.45 10.90
C ARG A 612 -54.09 11.49 11.80
N ARG A 613 -54.68 12.69 11.87
CA ARG A 613 -54.15 13.84 12.64
C ARG A 613 -53.97 13.54 14.13
N GLU A 614 -54.77 12.63 14.69
CA GLU A 614 -54.66 12.18 16.09
C GLU A 614 -53.30 11.57 16.44
N SER A 615 -52.59 11.01 15.44
CA SER A 615 -51.24 10.45 15.62
C SER A 615 -50.13 11.49 15.50
N LEU A 616 -50.45 12.72 15.09
CA LEU A 616 -49.46 13.78 14.85
C LEU A 616 -48.67 14.16 16.13
N PRO A 617 -49.28 14.33 17.33
CA PRO A 617 -48.50 14.64 18.54
C PRO A 617 -47.48 13.55 18.88
N GLN A 618 -47.85 12.28 18.74
CA GLN A 618 -46.95 11.14 19.00
C GLN A 618 -45.79 11.10 18.00
N LEU A 619 -46.08 11.34 16.71
CA LEU A 619 -45.07 11.43 15.66
C LEU A 619 -44.11 12.59 15.91
N VAL A 620 -44.62 13.76 16.30
CA VAL A 620 -43.80 14.93 16.65
C VAL A 620 -42.86 14.60 17.81
N HIS A 621 -43.36 14.02 18.89
CA HIS A 621 -42.51 13.61 20.03
C HIS A 621 -41.42 12.62 19.64
N HIS A 622 -41.74 11.64 18.79
CA HIS A 622 -40.76 10.69 18.28
C HIS A 622 -39.65 11.38 17.48
N PHE A 623 -40.01 12.23 16.51
CA PHE A 623 -39.01 12.95 15.71
C PHE A 623 -38.20 13.97 16.52
N LEU A 624 -38.82 14.58 17.54
CA LEU A 624 -38.11 15.45 18.49
C LEU A 624 -37.05 14.68 19.28
N ALA A 625 -37.39 13.50 19.81
CA ALA A 625 -36.44 12.66 20.55
C ALA A 625 -35.28 12.19 19.65
N ALA A 626 -35.59 11.76 18.41
CA ALA A 626 -34.59 11.38 17.43
C ALA A 626 -33.67 12.56 17.05
N ALA A 627 -34.25 13.75 16.79
CA ALA A 627 -33.49 14.95 16.47
C ALA A 627 -32.62 15.42 17.64
N SER A 628 -33.14 15.35 18.88
CA SER A 628 -32.41 15.70 20.10
C SER A 628 -31.17 14.82 20.29
N LYS A 629 -31.31 13.49 20.13
CA LYS A 629 -30.19 12.54 20.20
C LYS A 629 -29.17 12.79 19.10
N ARG A 630 -29.61 13.02 17.86
CA ARG A 630 -28.73 13.24 16.70
C ARG A 630 -27.96 14.55 16.77
N LEU A 631 -28.58 15.63 17.25
CA LEU A 631 -27.98 16.96 17.36
C LEU A 631 -27.21 17.17 18.67
N ASN A 632 -27.25 16.22 19.60
CA ASN A 632 -26.72 16.33 20.96
C ASN A 632 -27.19 17.63 21.66
N LYS A 633 -28.48 17.98 21.48
CA LYS A 633 -29.13 19.16 22.04
C LYS A 633 -30.35 18.72 22.86
N PRO A 634 -30.56 19.21 24.10
CA PRO A 634 -31.70 18.81 24.92
C PRO A 634 -32.99 19.53 24.48
N ILE A 635 -33.66 19.02 23.44
CA ILE A 635 -34.95 19.55 23.00
C ILE A 635 -36.05 18.95 23.90
N ARG A 636 -36.61 19.78 24.78
CA ARG A 636 -37.61 19.41 25.80
C ARG A 636 -39.04 19.35 25.25
N GLY A 637 -39.34 20.05 24.15
CA GLY A 637 -40.68 20.03 23.58
C GLY A 637 -40.90 21.00 22.43
N ILE A 638 -42.16 21.10 22.03
CA ILE A 638 -42.67 22.04 21.03
C ILE A 638 -43.79 22.85 21.66
N GLU A 639 -43.88 24.11 21.29
CA GLU A 639 -44.87 25.05 21.82
C GLU A 639 -46.31 24.72 21.36
N ASP A 640 -47.30 24.92 22.23
CA ASP A 640 -48.70 24.54 21.96
C ASP A 640 -49.28 25.21 20.70
N ARG A 641 -48.98 26.51 20.49
CA ARG A 641 -49.40 27.21 19.25
C ARG A 641 -48.80 26.59 17.99
N ALA A 642 -47.61 26.01 18.10
CA ALA A 642 -46.96 25.29 17.01
C ALA A 642 -47.61 23.92 16.77
N ILE A 643 -47.97 23.17 17.82
CA ILE A 643 -48.76 21.93 17.69
C ILE A 643 -50.11 22.22 17.02
N ALA A 644 -50.82 23.26 17.46
CA ALA A 644 -52.11 23.64 16.88
C ALA A 644 -52.01 23.98 15.39
N ALA A 645 -50.96 24.71 14.98
CA ALA A 645 -50.70 25.01 13.57
C ALA A 645 -50.38 23.74 12.76
N LEU A 646 -49.56 22.83 13.31
CA LEU A 646 -49.23 21.55 12.68
C LEU A 646 -50.47 20.66 12.46
N MET A 647 -51.45 20.70 13.38
CA MET A 647 -52.72 19.94 13.27
C MET A 647 -53.64 20.45 12.15
N ARG A 648 -53.55 21.73 11.77
CA ARG A 648 -54.38 22.35 10.73
C ARG A 648 -53.82 22.19 9.32
N TYR A 649 -52.53 21.88 9.21
CA TYR A 649 -51.87 21.75 7.91
C TYR A 649 -52.31 20.49 7.15
N HIS A 650 -52.28 20.57 5.81
CA HIS A 650 -52.79 19.53 4.91
C HIS A 650 -51.77 18.40 4.63
N TRP A 651 -50.50 18.58 5.02
CA TRP A 651 -49.44 17.57 4.94
C TRP A 651 -49.26 16.91 3.57
N PRO A 652 -49.02 17.68 2.49
CA PRO A 652 -48.81 17.13 1.14
C PRO A 652 -47.62 16.16 1.05
N GLY A 653 -46.58 16.31 1.87
CA GLY A 653 -45.44 15.39 1.95
C GLY A 653 -45.49 14.43 3.14
N ASN A 654 -46.64 14.31 3.80
CA ASN A 654 -46.94 13.36 4.88
C ASN A 654 -45.84 13.33 5.99
N ILE A 655 -45.41 12.15 6.43
CA ILE A 655 -44.45 11.97 7.53
C ILE A 655 -43.07 12.51 7.16
N ARG A 656 -42.65 12.38 5.89
CA ARG A 656 -41.34 12.87 5.43
C ARG A 656 -41.24 14.40 5.55
N GLU A 657 -42.31 15.11 5.19
CA GLU A 657 -42.38 16.56 5.39
C GLU A 657 -42.40 16.93 6.88
N LEU A 658 -43.17 16.20 7.70
CA LEU A 658 -43.22 16.40 9.15
C LEU A 658 -41.83 16.26 9.79
N GLN A 659 -41.12 15.17 9.49
CA GLN A 659 -39.77 14.93 9.99
C GLN A 659 -38.82 16.10 9.62
N ASN A 660 -38.82 16.50 8.34
CA ASN A 660 -37.97 17.61 7.87
C ASN A 660 -38.26 18.93 8.60
N ILE A 661 -39.54 19.22 8.85
CA ILE A 661 -39.96 20.44 9.54
C ILE A 661 -39.52 20.41 11.02
N ILE A 662 -39.69 19.28 11.71
CA ILE A 662 -39.27 19.11 13.11
C ILE A 662 -37.74 19.13 13.25
N GLU A 663 -37.01 18.47 12.35
CA GLU A 663 -35.55 18.50 12.34
C GLU A 663 -35.03 19.93 12.11
N ARG A 664 -35.59 20.65 11.13
CA ARG A 664 -35.24 22.05 10.87
C ARG A 664 -35.56 22.94 12.08
N GLY A 665 -36.72 22.77 12.68
CA GLY A 665 -37.10 23.49 13.91
C GLY A 665 -36.12 23.22 15.06
N SER A 666 -35.65 21.97 15.20
CA SER A 666 -34.68 21.56 16.22
C SER A 666 -33.29 22.17 16.00
N VAL A 667 -32.92 22.46 14.74
CA VAL A 667 -31.67 23.16 14.40
C VAL A 667 -31.79 24.65 14.70
N LEU A 668 -32.92 25.26 14.33
CA LEU A 668 -33.15 26.71 14.43
C LEU A 668 -33.51 27.18 15.84
N THR A 669 -33.96 26.29 16.72
CA THR A 669 -34.25 26.67 18.08
C THR A 669 -32.97 27.00 18.86
N GLN A 670 -33.01 28.14 19.54
CA GLN A 670 -31.94 28.61 20.42
C GLN A 670 -32.21 28.21 21.87
N ASP A 671 -33.48 27.92 22.21
CA ASP A 671 -33.93 27.42 23.49
C ASP A 671 -34.17 25.91 23.39
N ASN A 672 -34.48 25.26 24.52
CA ASN A 672 -34.83 23.84 24.54
C ASN A 672 -36.27 23.54 24.03
N VAL A 673 -36.98 24.52 23.46
CA VAL A 673 -38.37 24.38 22.98
C VAL A 673 -38.47 24.91 21.56
N ILE A 674 -39.07 24.15 20.64
CA ILE A 674 -39.36 24.64 19.29
C ILE A 674 -40.59 25.55 19.34
N ARG A 675 -40.40 26.82 18.98
CA ARG A 675 -41.48 27.82 18.90
C ARG A 675 -42.00 27.97 17.48
N ILE A 676 -43.15 28.60 17.31
CA ILE A 676 -43.75 28.84 15.97
C ILE A 676 -42.80 29.60 15.04
N GLU A 677 -41.95 30.49 15.57
CA GLU A 677 -40.98 31.27 14.80
C GLU A 677 -39.85 30.41 14.21
N ASN A 678 -39.64 29.21 14.76
CA ASN A 678 -38.65 28.25 14.26
C ASN A 678 -39.20 27.38 13.13
N LEU A 679 -40.52 27.42 12.89
CA LEU A 679 -41.20 26.68 11.83
C LEU A 679 -41.35 27.54 10.55
N PRO A 680 -41.60 26.93 9.39
CA PRO A 680 -41.91 27.68 8.16
C PRO A 680 -43.06 28.70 8.36
N SER A 681 -42.99 29.86 7.70
CA SER A 681 -43.93 30.98 7.90
C SER A 681 -45.40 30.66 7.66
N ILE A 682 -45.69 29.60 6.90
CA ILE A 682 -47.06 29.11 6.69
C ILE A 682 -47.73 28.67 8.01
N PHE A 683 -46.97 28.15 8.97
CA PHE A 683 -47.49 27.76 10.27
C PHE A 683 -47.83 28.98 11.14
N SER A 684 -47.09 30.08 10.99
CA SER A 684 -47.42 31.34 11.68
C SER A 684 -48.77 31.92 11.22
N GLN A 685 -49.12 31.78 9.93
CA GLN A 685 -50.43 32.19 9.40
C GLN A 685 -51.55 31.29 9.92
N LEU A 686 -51.35 29.96 9.90
CA LEU A 686 -52.33 28.99 10.41
C LEU A 686 -52.57 29.09 11.93
N ALA A 687 -51.59 29.62 12.68
CA ALA A 687 -51.73 29.93 14.09
C ALA A 687 -52.60 31.18 14.33
N LEU A 688 -52.52 32.20 13.45
CA LEU A 688 -53.30 33.45 13.56
C LEU A 688 -54.78 33.26 13.20
N GLU A 689 -55.09 32.33 12.28
CA GLU A 689 -56.47 31.95 11.94
C GLU A 689 -57.21 31.21 13.08
N GLY A 690 -56.54 30.94 14.21
CA GLY A 690 -57.09 30.21 15.36
C GLY A 690 -57.55 31.03 16.54
N ASP A 691 -57.14 32.28 16.61
CA ASP A 691 -57.57 33.23 17.63
C ASP A 691 -58.65 34.14 17.04
N ASP A 692 -59.84 33.56 16.85
CA ASP A 692 -61.06 34.33 16.62
C ASP A 692 -61.72 34.68 17.97
N ASN A 693 -60.93 35.31 18.85
CA ASN A 693 -61.43 36.09 19.98
C ASN A 693 -60.96 37.53 19.78
N GLY A 694 -61.88 38.33 19.23
CA GLY A 694 -61.63 39.62 18.63
C GLY A 694 -61.08 40.74 19.52
N ASN A 695 -60.70 41.80 18.82
CA ASN A 695 -60.56 43.19 19.25
C ASN A 695 -59.22 43.77 19.75
N ASN A 696 -58.06 43.08 19.68
CA ASN A 696 -56.79 43.73 20.09
C ASN A 696 -55.63 43.72 19.07
N ALA A 697 -55.78 43.14 17.87
CA ALA A 697 -54.70 43.12 16.88
C ALA A 697 -54.51 44.46 16.12
N GLU A 698 -55.55 45.30 16.01
CA GLU A 698 -55.48 46.55 15.23
C GLU A 698 -54.72 47.70 15.93
N ASN A 699 -54.50 47.61 17.24
CA ASN A 699 -53.76 48.62 18.02
C ASN A 699 -52.32 48.22 18.39
N SER A 700 -51.81 47.10 17.87
CA SER A 700 -50.41 46.74 18.10
C SER A 700 -49.47 47.52 17.17
N PHE A 701 -48.34 48.01 17.70
CA PHE A 701 -47.30 48.68 16.92
C PHE A 701 -46.83 47.83 15.71
N ARG A 702 -46.86 46.50 15.82
CA ARG A 702 -46.53 45.57 14.73
C ARG A 702 -47.59 45.57 13.62
N GLY A 703 -48.88 45.49 13.94
CA GLY A 703 -49.96 45.53 12.96
C GLY A 703 -50.04 46.88 12.24
N GLN A 704 -49.81 47.98 12.96
CA GLN A 704 -49.76 49.33 12.35
C GLN A 704 -48.53 49.53 11.47
N ARG A 705 -47.37 48.97 11.86
CA ARG A 705 -46.14 49.00 11.03
C ARG A 705 -46.28 48.18 9.76
N GLU A 706 -46.92 47.01 9.84
CA GLU A 706 -47.15 46.15 8.68
C GLU A 706 -48.13 46.79 7.69
N LYS A 707 -49.25 47.38 8.18
CA LYS A 707 -50.13 48.22 7.34
C LYS A 707 -49.38 49.39 6.68
N HIS A 708 -48.52 50.11 7.40
CA HIS A 708 -47.75 51.22 6.81
C HIS A 708 -46.71 50.75 5.79
N LEU A 709 -45.97 49.66 6.06
CA LEU A 709 -45.00 49.10 5.13
C LEU A 709 -45.67 48.57 3.86
N GLU A 710 -46.83 47.92 3.98
CA GLU A 710 -47.60 47.47 2.82
C GLU A 710 -48.12 48.63 1.98
N GLN A 711 -48.59 49.72 2.61
CA GLN A 711 -49.01 50.92 1.90
C GLN A 711 -47.84 51.60 1.16
N VAL A 712 -46.68 51.72 1.80
CA VAL A 712 -45.48 52.28 1.17
C VAL A 712 -45.00 51.39 0.02
N GLU A 713 -44.92 50.08 0.23
CA GLU A 713 -44.49 49.10 -0.79
C GLU A 713 -45.43 49.12 -2.01
N LYS A 714 -46.75 49.16 -1.77
CA LYS A 714 -47.77 49.28 -2.83
C LYS A 714 -47.64 50.60 -3.60
N SER A 715 -47.36 51.71 -2.92
CA SER A 715 -47.20 53.01 -3.57
C SER A 715 -45.95 53.09 -4.46
N LEU A 716 -44.82 52.54 -4.00
CA LEU A 716 -43.57 52.53 -4.75
C LEU A 716 -43.67 51.64 -5.99
N ILE A 717 -44.28 50.46 -5.86
CA ILE A 717 -44.44 49.54 -7.00
C ILE A 717 -45.40 50.10 -8.05
N ARG A 718 -46.46 50.77 -7.62
CA ARG A 718 -47.36 51.51 -8.53
C ARG A 718 -46.58 52.58 -9.30
N LYS A 719 -45.75 53.39 -8.63
CA LYS A 719 -44.92 54.41 -9.28
C LYS A 719 -43.98 53.81 -10.34
N TYR A 720 -43.27 52.72 -10.02
CA TYR A 720 -42.38 52.07 -11.00
C TYR A 720 -43.14 51.40 -12.16
N LEU A 721 -44.37 50.95 -11.95
CA LEU A 721 -45.23 50.44 -13.01
C LEU A 721 -45.75 51.55 -13.93
N GLU A 722 -46.11 52.71 -13.38
CA GLU A 722 -46.53 53.90 -14.14
C GLU A 722 -45.37 54.44 -15.00
N GLU A 723 -44.18 54.59 -14.41
CA GLU A 723 -42.96 54.98 -15.14
C GLU A 723 -42.50 53.96 -16.20
N ALA A 724 -42.98 52.72 -16.12
CA ALA A 724 -42.71 51.65 -17.06
C ALA A 724 -43.89 51.35 -17.99
N ARG A 725 -44.97 52.16 -17.94
CA ARG A 725 -46.19 52.02 -18.76
C ARG A 725 -46.75 50.59 -18.77
N GLY A 726 -46.81 49.97 -17.60
CA GLY A 726 -47.35 48.62 -17.44
C GLY A 726 -46.43 47.47 -17.88
N ASN A 727 -45.18 47.75 -18.28
CA ASN A 727 -44.18 46.71 -18.56
C ASN A 727 -43.51 46.26 -17.26
N VAL A 728 -43.98 45.13 -16.70
CA VAL A 728 -43.50 44.53 -15.44
C VAL A 728 -41.99 44.23 -15.47
N SER A 729 -41.44 43.83 -16.62
CA SER A 729 -40.02 43.52 -16.74
C SER A 729 -39.15 44.77 -16.65
N LEU A 730 -39.62 45.88 -17.22
CA LEU A 730 -38.93 47.18 -17.17
C LEU A 730 -39.07 47.81 -15.79
N ALA A 731 -40.25 47.72 -15.16
CA ALA A 731 -40.48 48.18 -13.78
C ALA A 731 -39.56 47.46 -12.78
N ALA A 732 -39.39 46.14 -12.91
CA ALA A 732 -38.47 45.37 -12.07
C ALA A 732 -37.01 45.80 -12.22
N ARG A 733 -36.56 46.11 -13.46
CA ARG A 733 -35.21 46.63 -13.69
C ARG A 733 -35.02 48.02 -13.10
N LYS A 734 -35.99 48.93 -13.25
CA LYS A 734 -35.94 50.27 -12.66
C LYS A 734 -35.95 50.23 -11.12
N ALA A 735 -36.70 49.31 -10.54
CA ALA A 735 -36.73 49.07 -9.10
C ALA A 735 -35.52 48.26 -8.58
N ASN A 736 -34.60 47.88 -9.46
CA ASN A 736 -33.40 47.09 -9.17
C ASN A 736 -33.66 45.80 -8.37
N ILE A 737 -34.75 45.09 -8.69
CA ILE A 737 -35.09 43.80 -8.06
C ILE A 737 -35.37 42.71 -9.11
N PRO A 738 -35.08 41.43 -8.80
CA PRO A 738 -35.31 40.34 -9.74
C PRO A 738 -36.76 40.24 -10.19
N ARG A 739 -36.98 39.98 -11.48
CA ARG A 739 -38.32 39.93 -12.11
C ARG A 739 -39.30 39.01 -11.37
N ARG A 740 -38.85 37.84 -10.90
CA ARG A 740 -39.68 36.88 -10.14
C ARG A 740 -40.12 37.46 -8.80
N THR A 741 -39.25 38.21 -8.13
CA THR A 741 -39.56 38.91 -6.89
C THR A 741 -40.58 40.01 -7.12
N PHE A 742 -40.41 40.81 -8.18
CA PHE A 742 -41.37 41.86 -8.54
C PHE A 742 -42.77 41.29 -8.84
N TYR A 743 -42.87 40.18 -9.59
CA TYR A 743 -44.14 39.49 -9.85
C TYR A 743 -44.82 38.98 -8.58
N ARG A 744 -44.05 38.47 -7.62
CA ARG A 744 -44.60 38.01 -6.33
C ARG A 744 -45.19 39.18 -5.53
N ILE A 745 -44.54 40.33 -5.55
CA ILE A 745 -45.04 41.52 -4.85
C ILE A 745 -46.29 42.08 -5.55
N LEU A 746 -46.35 42.06 -6.89
CA LEU A 746 -47.57 42.40 -7.64
C LEU A 746 -48.75 41.50 -7.30
N ALA A 747 -48.54 40.18 -7.26
CA ALA A 747 -49.56 39.21 -6.90
C ALA A 747 -50.06 39.40 -5.47
N ARG A 748 -49.15 39.71 -4.52
CA ARG A 748 -49.49 40.00 -3.12
C ARG A 748 -50.39 41.23 -2.98
N HIS A 749 -50.13 42.30 -3.75
CA HIS A 749 -50.89 43.55 -3.68
C HIS A 749 -52.07 43.64 -4.65
N GLY A 750 -52.33 42.58 -5.42
CA GLY A 750 -53.42 42.50 -6.39
C GLY A 750 -53.29 43.47 -7.58
N LEU A 751 -52.09 43.96 -7.88
CA LEU A 751 -51.85 44.92 -8.97
C LEU A 751 -51.54 44.18 -10.28
N LYS A 752 -52.21 44.54 -11.38
CA LYS A 752 -51.92 43.97 -12.70
C LYS A 752 -51.20 44.99 -13.58
N GLY A 753 -50.09 44.59 -14.20
CA GLY A 753 -49.33 45.48 -15.09
C GLY A 753 -50.15 46.05 -16.26
N ASN A 754 -51.21 45.36 -16.69
CA ASN A 754 -52.10 45.82 -17.74
C ASN A 754 -52.94 47.05 -17.35
N GLU A 755 -53.14 47.31 -16.06
CA GLU A 755 -53.91 48.47 -15.54
C GLU A 755 -53.15 49.79 -15.72
N PHE A 756 -51.85 49.73 -16.00
CA PHE A 756 -50.96 50.90 -16.13
C PHE A 756 -50.45 51.09 -17.57
N LYS A 757 -51.05 50.39 -18.55
CA LYS A 757 -50.82 50.62 -19.98
C LYS A 757 -51.70 51.76 -20.45
N THR A 758 -51.11 52.89 -20.84
CA THR A 758 -51.85 54.00 -21.43
C THR A 758 -52.41 53.56 -22.78
N SER A 759 -53.73 53.63 -22.94
CA SER A 759 -54.42 53.49 -24.23
C SER A 759 -53.95 54.62 -25.16
N ALA A 760 -53.30 54.27 -26.26
CA ALA A 760 -53.21 55.19 -27.39
C ALA A 760 -54.64 55.44 -27.89
N ALA A 761 -55.12 56.68 -27.75
CA ALA A 761 -56.23 57.18 -28.56
C ALA A 761 -55.80 57.19 -30.05
N PRO A 762 -56.74 57.03 -30.99
CA PRO A 762 -56.46 56.74 -32.41
C PRO A 762 -55.58 57.77 -33.11
#